data_AF-A0AAQ3WAA0-F1
#
_entry.id   AF-A0AAQ3WAA0-F1
#
_cell.length_a   1.000
_cell.length_b   1.000
_cell.length_c   1.000
_cell.angle_alpha   90.00
_cell.angle_beta   90.00
_cell.angle_gamma   90.00
#
_symmetry.space_group_name_H-M   'P 1'
#
loop_
_entity.id
_entity.type
_entity.pdbx_description
1 polymer ?
#
loop_
_entity_poly.entity_id
_entity_poly.type
_entity_poly.pdbx_seq_one_letter_code
_entity_poly.pdbx_strand_id
1 'polypeptide(L)'
;MKNKKGMLLFMSMSVLVVISLVLGWHTSSIKAQETKGDQVAEITEQSQYPPLFQPYALESMRDWEEVSTPRTAKIDLSPPKGYFLELVSFGGLPIDKDTKELEKLKLMIQYTLRFSGLQYLNVLRYDGSYVGLSHDKRGVTASSAPLIFVQGDKVIEPLNEFGQGGGDSKPVSLVSNIKHYRADVVLTPNDPISPSYNRSVKIEYELRNNPAVVTENTFDYHVKVVTEFVIAPTGKTRYATKITNLSNVPLQNFVLGGRYDVDLLSSSPTIPRGDNIMPVKFLGSNLGVSYDSYGVDAKGNPDASESYASANFYFDTKDRPDSWSVKQMMPNGQPRDFYNPKITGFSDAYSTGQEVLNAPMGDIAYSKEQNETADVYDTALYVKNKPVDIDQGESTGYVMSFSAKPQGESLPMLDLDEENVFYDGVSHTVTGTIMDFGTTTKEDIYYSMTGTAGTFKLVKTISPYVPGTNVEFSFDIPKSDLGSKGNKSVYVYTRNSSGKVSNTVEQKLTYNSPPEITIADKQEWFMTGSDYNLAGKWKDADDTAVDIKYSLDDGVVKTLSRGVANSPVDTLRDFTGVIPASVLGDTSHELSVWLTDARGMDSAPETWTISPHTAPDVSANLTIGKAEILESETVEFTSTFQNKALAPSVWNNVLYETTEAFPANVTVDKTSVKLNGTTIAASDIEFSADRKLKVKLGKIAPSAVMNLTYNVVSQIAEPPIDKNIEVKQAYKVSGTTAAGTTVEASSGALKTFIIKPRIADITVLYLEEDSERELTEEPSLTGLIGEEVTISAKKIDGYVLSKVVIDEEEQPVVSSEVTVKYGENYLVEFYYTGVLEIKSAPVGFDFGTVTSSYKKIRVDSAEITDDPFVITDNRLGNQDWTLKAALTTPLSNKSGKILNEVIRYKNGKDEIILRNDFLPIVSRKTTNAGDYSISDTWSSTGDGFKMEVAPGAVNELGSYHAVIQFQLGITP
;
A
#
# COMPACT_ATOMS: atom_id res chain seq x y z
N MET A 1 8.54 11.69 56.72
CA MET A 1 9.53 12.74 56.37
C MET A 1 8.95 13.46 55.15
N LYS A 2 8.46 14.72 55.22
CA LYS A 2 9.20 16.00 55.08
C LYS A 2 10.13 16.01 53.84
N ASN A 3 10.05 16.89 52.83
CA ASN A 3 9.31 18.16 52.58
C ASN A 3 9.07 18.31 51.04
N LYS A 4 7.95 18.87 50.51
CA LYS A 4 7.63 20.31 50.21
C LYS A 4 8.75 21.06 49.44
N LYS A 5 8.53 21.84 48.36
CA LYS A 5 7.39 22.66 47.82
C LYS A 5 7.42 22.62 46.27
N GLY A 6 6.44 23.06 45.45
CA GLY A 6 5.12 23.67 45.67
C GLY A 6 4.98 25.10 45.11
N MET A 7 4.23 25.31 44.01
CA MET A 7 3.56 26.59 43.69
C MET A 7 2.38 26.39 42.71
N LEU A 8 1.27 27.13 42.92
CA LEU A 8 0.02 27.07 42.17
C LEU A 8 -0.73 28.41 42.33
N LEU A 9 -1.22 29.00 41.24
CA LEU A 9 -2.33 29.98 41.16
C LEU A 9 -2.60 30.23 39.65
N PHE A 10 -3.71 29.76 39.09
CA PHE A 10 -4.97 30.48 38.85
C PHE A 10 -4.89 31.73 37.96
N MET A 11 -5.53 31.64 36.79
CA MET A 11 -6.57 32.61 36.42
C MET A 11 -7.65 31.92 35.58
N SER A 12 -8.91 32.27 35.84
CA SER A 12 -10.10 31.71 35.21
C SER A 12 -10.91 32.81 34.54
N MET A 13 -11.47 32.55 33.35
CA MET A 13 -12.78 33.06 33.01
C MET A 13 -13.42 32.27 31.87
N SER A 14 -14.66 31.86 32.07
CA SER A 14 -15.53 31.24 31.06
C SER A 14 -16.68 32.18 30.78
N VAL A 15 -17.07 32.34 29.51
CA VAL A 15 -18.44 32.74 29.12
C VAL A 15 -18.86 31.91 27.92
N LEU A 16 -20.10 31.42 27.96
CA LEU A 16 -20.73 30.50 27.01
C LEU A 16 -22.15 30.99 26.71
N VAL A 17 -22.47 31.26 25.43
CA VAL A 17 -23.83 31.48 24.86
C VAL A 17 -23.80 31.09 23.35
N VAL A 18 -24.89 30.67 22.68
CA VAL A 18 -25.63 29.39 22.76
C VAL A 18 -26.82 29.41 21.76
N ILE A 19 -26.92 28.39 20.87
CA ILE A 19 -28.15 27.95 20.13
C ILE A 19 -28.65 28.90 18.98
N SER A 20 -29.21 28.51 17.82
CA SER A 20 -29.86 27.25 17.35
C SER A 20 -29.83 26.98 15.81
N LEU A 21 -29.95 25.69 15.43
CA LEU A 21 -30.62 25.00 14.27
C LEU A 21 -31.08 25.74 12.98
N VAL A 22 -31.05 25.15 11.77
CA VAL A 22 -32.01 24.10 11.26
C VAL A 22 -31.50 23.30 10.03
N LEU A 23 -31.74 21.97 10.07
CA LEU A 23 -31.92 20.88 9.06
C LEU A 23 -31.61 21.04 7.53
N GLY A 24 -31.13 19.94 6.92
CA GLY A 24 -31.16 19.71 5.45
C GLY A 24 -30.42 18.46 4.93
N TRP A 25 -31.03 17.27 5.03
CA TRP A 25 -30.58 15.97 4.51
C TRP A 25 -30.23 15.91 3.00
N HIS A 26 -29.18 15.15 2.62
CA HIS A 26 -29.34 13.83 1.98
C HIS A 26 -28.01 13.05 1.78
N THR A 27 -28.08 11.72 1.84
CA THR A 27 -26.98 10.77 1.57
C THR A 27 -27.46 9.66 0.64
N SER A 28 -26.69 9.37 -0.41
CA SER A 28 -26.79 8.15 -1.23
C SER A 28 -25.56 8.09 -2.16
N SER A 29 -24.54 7.26 -1.89
CA SER A 29 -24.50 5.79 -2.13
C SER A 29 -24.45 5.41 -3.61
N ILE A 30 -23.27 5.05 -4.11
CA ILE A 30 -23.10 4.30 -5.35
C ILE A 30 -22.89 2.83 -4.97
N LYS A 31 -23.80 1.95 -5.41
CA LYS A 31 -23.60 0.49 -5.40
C LYS A 31 -23.11 0.06 -6.79
N ALA A 32 -22.16 -0.87 -6.83
CA ALA A 32 -21.84 -1.61 -8.04
C ALA A 32 -22.92 -2.66 -8.34
N GLN A 33 -23.09 -2.99 -9.62
CA GLN A 33 -23.71 -4.25 -10.05
C GLN A 33 -23.05 -4.72 -11.35
N GLU A 34 -22.73 -6.02 -11.42
CA GLU A 34 -22.03 -6.65 -12.54
C GLU A 34 -22.91 -6.82 -13.78
N THR A 35 -22.29 -6.98 -14.96
CA THR A 35 -22.79 -7.92 -15.97
C THR A 35 -21.65 -8.43 -16.86
N LYS A 36 -21.72 -9.72 -17.25
CA LYS A 36 -20.75 -10.44 -18.11
C LYS A 36 -21.07 -10.21 -19.60
N GLY A 37 -20.09 -10.41 -20.49
CA GLY A 37 -20.36 -10.58 -21.94
C GLY A 37 -19.12 -10.55 -22.83
N ASP A 38 -18.76 -11.72 -23.36
CA ASP A 38 -17.59 -12.03 -24.21
C ASP A 38 -17.55 -11.40 -25.64
N GLN A 39 -16.33 -11.43 -26.20
CA GLN A 39 -15.92 -11.54 -27.63
C GLN A 39 -15.85 -10.34 -28.62
N VAL A 40 -14.60 -10.05 -29.01
CA VAL A 40 -14.02 -9.99 -30.38
C VAL A 40 -14.88 -9.49 -31.57
N ALA A 41 -14.45 -8.37 -32.20
CA ALA A 41 -14.18 -8.26 -33.65
C ALA A 41 -13.59 -6.88 -34.04
N GLU A 42 -12.71 -6.86 -35.06
CA GLU A 42 -12.41 -5.64 -35.84
C GLU A 42 -13.57 -5.32 -36.81
N ILE A 43 -13.70 -4.05 -37.25
CA ILE A 43 -13.81 -3.63 -38.68
C ILE A 43 -13.93 -2.09 -38.80
N THR A 44 -13.55 -1.60 -39.99
CA THR A 44 -13.29 -0.23 -40.43
C THR A 44 -14.52 0.62 -40.82
N GLU A 45 -14.30 1.94 -40.86
CA GLU A 45 -14.85 2.98 -41.77
C GLU A 45 -16.25 3.65 -41.62
N GLN A 46 -16.18 5.00 -41.66
CA GLN A 46 -17.04 6.01 -42.31
C GLN A 46 -18.46 6.45 -41.83
N SER A 47 -18.55 7.80 -41.69
CA SER A 47 -19.71 8.69 -41.87
C SER A 47 -20.76 8.73 -40.72
N GLN A 48 -21.36 9.87 -40.30
CA GLN A 48 -21.96 10.97 -41.06
C GLN A 48 -22.00 12.33 -40.32
N TYR A 49 -22.25 13.39 -41.09
CA TYR A 49 -22.50 14.81 -40.75
C TYR A 49 -24.01 15.04 -40.35
N PRO A 50 -24.54 16.25 -39.95
CA PRO A 50 -24.40 17.52 -40.70
C PRO A 50 -24.58 18.83 -39.83
N PRO A 51 -24.97 20.04 -40.35
CA PRO A 51 -24.19 21.26 -40.12
C PRO A 51 -25.04 22.45 -39.58
N LEU A 52 -24.51 23.68 -39.54
CA LEU A 52 -25.29 24.91 -39.82
C LEU A 52 -24.44 26.21 -39.94
N PHE A 53 -24.85 27.04 -40.92
CA PHE A 53 -24.59 28.48 -41.15
C PHE A 53 -23.43 28.97 -42.06
N GLN A 54 -23.86 29.38 -43.25
CA GLN A 54 -23.35 30.43 -44.16
C GLN A 54 -24.55 30.90 -45.02
N PRO A 55 -24.48 31.97 -45.84
CA PRO A 55 -23.70 33.21 -45.73
C PRO A 55 -24.59 34.46 -45.95
N TYR A 56 -24.00 35.68 -45.98
CA TYR A 56 -24.50 36.79 -46.81
C TYR A 56 -23.33 37.56 -47.41
N ALA A 57 -23.46 37.97 -48.68
CA ALA A 57 -22.41 38.60 -49.49
C ALA A 57 -22.66 40.11 -49.70
N LEU A 58 -21.65 40.80 -50.26
CA LEU A 58 -21.62 42.24 -50.53
C LEU A 58 -22.64 42.69 -51.59
N GLU A 59 -23.03 43.98 -51.57
CA GLU A 59 -22.66 44.92 -52.65
C GLU A 59 -22.98 46.42 -52.39
N SER A 60 -22.28 47.28 -53.15
CA SER A 60 -22.64 48.63 -53.65
C SER A 60 -22.00 49.92 -53.07
N MET A 61 -21.44 50.71 -54.02
CA MET A 61 -21.19 52.18 -54.07
C MET A 61 -20.21 52.80 -53.03
N ARG A 62 -19.10 53.49 -53.35
CA ARG A 62 -18.61 54.36 -54.46
C ARG A 62 -19.10 55.83 -54.40
N ASP A 63 -18.22 56.75 -53.96
CA ASP A 63 -17.81 58.02 -54.65
C ASP A 63 -17.18 59.07 -53.69
N TRP A 64 -16.05 59.69 -54.11
CA TRP A 64 -15.63 61.12 -53.98
C TRP A 64 -15.47 61.79 -52.56
N GLU A 65 -14.66 62.83 -52.31
CA GLU A 65 -13.51 63.49 -52.99
C GLU A 65 -12.67 64.29 -51.93
N GLU A 66 -11.65 65.06 -52.35
CA GLU A 66 -10.69 65.81 -51.50
C GLU A 66 -11.27 66.99 -50.67
N VAL A 67 -10.72 67.26 -49.46
CA VAL A 67 -10.59 68.65 -48.90
C VAL A 67 -9.32 68.83 -48.03
N SER A 68 -8.31 69.44 -48.64
CA SER A 68 -7.25 70.35 -48.15
C SER A 68 -6.92 70.61 -46.64
N THR A 69 -5.62 70.44 -46.32
CA THR A 69 -4.72 71.38 -45.59
C THR A 69 -4.83 71.60 -44.05
N PRO A 70 -3.72 72.03 -43.37
CA PRO A 70 -3.47 71.64 -41.97
C PRO A 70 -3.70 72.76 -40.93
N ARG A 71 -3.76 72.36 -39.65
CA ARG A 71 -3.50 73.26 -38.51
C ARG A 71 -2.28 72.83 -37.72
N THR A 72 -1.24 73.65 -37.80
CA THR A 72 -0.05 73.60 -36.96
C THR A 72 -0.39 74.05 -35.54
N ALA A 73 0.01 73.27 -34.54
CA ALA A 73 0.15 73.74 -33.16
C ALA A 73 1.57 73.45 -32.70
N LYS A 74 2.39 74.49 -32.54
CA LYS A 74 3.69 74.38 -31.85
C LYS A 74 3.42 74.33 -30.35
N ILE A 75 3.96 73.33 -29.67
CA ILE A 75 4.21 73.38 -28.23
C ILE A 75 5.71 73.19 -28.03
N ASP A 76 6.29 74.11 -27.29
CA ASP A 76 7.70 74.16 -26.93
C ASP A 76 7.95 73.26 -25.71
N LEU A 77 9.02 72.46 -25.73
CA LEU A 77 9.41 71.56 -24.64
C LEU A 77 10.93 71.55 -24.48
N SER A 78 11.45 72.58 -23.80
CA SER A 78 12.77 72.51 -23.16
C SER A 78 12.74 71.58 -21.93
N PRO A 79 13.82 70.81 -21.63
CA PRO A 79 13.70 69.57 -20.85
C PRO A 79 13.99 69.72 -19.34
N PRO A 80 13.29 68.97 -18.48
CA PRO A 80 13.80 68.52 -17.18
C PRO A 80 14.32 67.09 -17.23
N LYS A 81 15.41 66.85 -16.50
CA LYS A 81 16.15 65.58 -16.43
C LYS A 81 15.39 64.49 -15.66
N GLY A 82 15.54 63.25 -16.11
CA GLY A 82 15.47 62.04 -15.27
C GLY A 82 14.11 61.34 -15.24
N TYR A 83 14.03 60.20 -15.93
CA TYR A 83 12.98 59.20 -15.74
C TYR A 83 13.57 57.79 -15.65
N PHE A 84 13.30 57.12 -14.55
CA PHE A 84 13.17 55.66 -14.54
C PHE A 84 11.88 55.31 -15.28
N LEU A 85 11.90 54.26 -16.10
CA LEU A 85 10.71 53.76 -16.78
C LEU A 85 10.07 52.66 -15.93
N GLU A 86 9.01 53.00 -15.19
CA GLU A 86 8.19 52.02 -14.49
C GLU A 86 6.98 51.62 -15.36
N LEU A 87 6.66 50.34 -15.41
CA LEU A 87 5.55 49.79 -16.19
C LEU A 87 4.20 50.14 -15.54
N VAL A 88 3.68 51.32 -15.84
CA VAL A 88 2.35 51.76 -15.38
C VAL A 88 1.27 50.92 -16.06
N SER A 89 0.57 50.12 -15.27
CA SER A 89 -0.68 49.47 -15.70
C SER A 89 -1.76 50.52 -16.01
N PHE A 90 -2.45 50.37 -17.15
CA PHE A 90 -3.57 51.25 -17.52
C PHE A 90 -4.82 50.95 -16.68
N GLY A 91 -4.83 51.47 -15.44
CA GLY A 91 -6.01 51.53 -14.59
C GLY A 91 -6.74 52.87 -14.72
N GLY A 92 -7.95 52.86 -15.29
CA GLY A 92 -8.93 53.93 -15.08
C GLY A 92 -9.00 55.05 -16.13
N LEU A 93 -9.61 54.75 -17.29
CA LEU A 93 -10.40 55.72 -18.05
C LEU A 93 -11.69 55.05 -18.55
N PRO A 94 -12.87 55.67 -18.40
CA PRO A 94 -14.11 55.16 -18.96
C PRO A 94 -14.16 55.53 -20.45
N ILE A 95 -13.82 54.57 -21.32
CA ILE A 95 -14.03 54.70 -22.77
C ILE A 95 -15.39 54.09 -23.11
N ASP A 96 -16.26 54.90 -23.69
CA ASP A 96 -17.63 54.52 -24.02
C ASP A 96 -17.66 53.42 -25.11
N LYS A 97 -18.63 52.52 -24.99
CA LYS A 97 -18.73 51.32 -25.83
C LYS A 97 -19.55 51.60 -27.08
N ASP A 98 -18.98 52.24 -28.11
CA ASP A 98 -19.42 51.89 -29.46
C ASP A 98 -18.48 52.19 -30.65
N THR A 99 -18.58 51.29 -31.64
CA THR A 99 -18.22 51.42 -33.07
C THR A 99 -16.78 51.76 -33.53
N LYS A 100 -16.18 50.78 -34.23
CA LYS A 100 -15.26 50.85 -35.41
C LYS A 100 -13.95 51.67 -35.36
N GLU A 101 -13.87 52.82 -34.71
CA GLU A 101 -12.65 53.66 -34.73
C GLU A 101 -11.53 53.09 -33.84
N LEU A 102 -11.86 52.37 -32.76
CA LEU A 102 -10.85 51.68 -31.93
C LEU A 102 -10.15 50.53 -32.70
N GLU A 103 -10.88 49.83 -33.57
CA GLU A 103 -10.30 48.83 -34.48
C GLU A 103 -9.43 49.48 -35.54
N LYS A 104 -9.88 50.58 -36.19
CA LYS A 104 -9.03 51.34 -37.13
C LYS A 104 -7.77 51.90 -36.49
N LEU A 105 -7.85 52.43 -35.26
CA LEU A 105 -6.70 52.99 -34.56
C LEU A 105 -5.70 51.90 -34.16
N LYS A 106 -6.18 50.73 -33.71
CA LYS A 106 -5.33 49.55 -33.53
C LYS A 106 -4.71 49.09 -34.86
N LEU A 107 -5.46 49.07 -35.95
CA LEU A 107 -4.97 48.68 -37.27
C LEU A 107 -3.92 49.66 -37.80
N MET A 108 -4.13 50.98 -37.66
CA MET A 108 -3.16 52.02 -38.06
C MET A 108 -1.91 51.99 -37.20
N ILE A 109 -2.03 51.88 -35.86
CA ILE A 109 -0.87 51.77 -34.97
C ILE A 109 -0.11 50.47 -35.26
N GLN A 110 -0.80 49.36 -35.55
CA GLN A 110 -0.15 48.14 -36.05
C GLN A 110 0.49 48.33 -37.42
N TYR A 111 -0.11 49.07 -38.36
CA TYR A 111 0.46 49.30 -39.70
C TYR A 111 1.72 50.15 -39.62
N THR A 112 1.69 51.26 -38.89
CA THR A 112 2.84 52.16 -38.72
C THR A 112 3.97 51.47 -37.97
N LEU A 113 3.69 50.74 -36.87
CA LEU A 113 4.73 49.99 -36.14
C LEU A 113 5.26 48.77 -36.91
N ARG A 114 4.46 48.13 -37.78
CA ARG A 114 4.94 47.02 -38.63
C ARG A 114 5.89 47.50 -39.73
N PHE A 115 5.61 48.63 -40.37
CA PHE A 115 6.41 49.07 -41.52
C PHE A 115 7.67 49.86 -41.15
N SER A 116 7.64 50.77 -40.17
CA SER A 116 8.84 51.54 -39.80
C SER A 116 9.84 50.80 -38.92
N GLY A 117 9.42 49.69 -38.28
CA GLY A 117 10.27 48.91 -37.39
C GLY A 117 11.15 47.85 -38.10
N LEU A 118 10.71 47.32 -39.24
CA LEU A 118 11.37 46.19 -39.90
C LEU A 118 12.52 46.61 -40.83
N GLN A 119 12.36 47.65 -41.67
CA GLN A 119 13.49 48.22 -42.42
C GLN A 119 14.58 48.82 -41.50
N TYR A 120 14.23 49.17 -40.25
CA TYR A 120 15.16 49.67 -39.24
C TYR A 120 15.64 48.60 -38.25
N LEU A 121 15.27 47.31 -38.41
CA LEU A 121 15.73 46.26 -37.49
C LEU A 121 17.26 46.03 -37.58
N ASN A 122 17.86 46.41 -38.72
CA ASN A 122 19.31 46.44 -38.94
C ASN A 122 19.95 47.83 -38.70
N VAL A 123 19.18 48.85 -38.29
CA VAL A 123 19.70 50.20 -38.01
C VAL A 123 19.06 50.78 -36.75
N LEU A 124 19.72 50.58 -35.61
CA LEU A 124 19.44 51.37 -34.41
C LEU A 124 19.83 52.84 -34.67
N ARG A 125 18.87 53.66 -35.09
CA ARG A 125 19.00 55.12 -35.09
C ARG A 125 18.71 55.65 -33.68
N TYR A 126 19.75 55.95 -32.93
CA TYR A 126 19.66 56.78 -31.73
C TYR A 126 20.51 58.03 -31.92
N ASP A 127 19.85 59.18 -31.91
CA ASP A 127 20.42 60.54 -31.87
C ASP A 127 21.73 60.74 -32.69
N GLY A 128 21.59 60.83 -34.02
CA GLY A 128 22.68 61.24 -34.93
C GLY A 128 23.87 60.28 -35.06
N SER A 129 23.87 59.13 -34.39
CA SER A 129 24.97 58.16 -34.40
C SER A 129 24.48 56.78 -34.86
N TYR A 130 25.26 56.15 -35.75
CA TYR A 130 25.08 54.75 -36.13
C TYR A 130 25.48 53.87 -34.93
N VAL A 131 24.75 52.78 -34.68
CA VAL A 131 25.28 51.68 -33.84
C VAL A 131 26.29 50.89 -34.68
N GLY A 132 27.46 51.50 -34.86
CA GLY A 132 28.65 50.85 -35.39
C GLY A 132 29.30 49.97 -34.31
N LEU A 133 29.91 48.87 -34.74
CA LEU A 133 30.65 47.95 -33.89
C LEU A 133 32.09 48.47 -33.69
N SER A 134 32.24 49.65 -33.09
CA SER A 134 33.51 50.03 -32.46
C SER A 134 33.34 51.05 -31.34
N HIS A 135 34.29 51.02 -30.40
CA HIS A 135 34.36 51.94 -29.26
C HIS A 135 35.39 53.07 -29.46
N ASP A 136 35.92 53.22 -30.68
CA ASP A 136 36.76 54.34 -31.07
C ASP A 136 36.00 55.16 -32.14
N LYS A 137 36.48 56.34 -32.52
CA LYS A 137 35.82 57.20 -33.53
C LYS A 137 35.83 56.62 -34.96
N ARG A 138 36.12 55.33 -35.11
CA ARG A 138 36.44 54.59 -36.34
C ARG A 138 35.61 53.31 -36.36
N GLY A 139 34.35 53.43 -36.78
CA GLY A 139 33.36 52.38 -36.69
C GLY A 139 33.50 51.34 -37.80
N VAL A 140 33.69 50.07 -37.44
CA VAL A 140 33.44 48.96 -38.37
C VAL A 140 31.98 48.52 -38.22
N THR A 141 31.32 48.14 -39.32
CA THR A 141 29.93 47.67 -39.33
C THR A 141 29.79 46.38 -40.11
N ALA A 142 29.83 45.24 -39.42
CA ALA A 142 29.22 44.03 -39.97
C ALA A 142 27.70 44.17 -39.89
N SER A 143 27.01 44.22 -41.03
CA SER A 143 25.57 44.28 -41.11
C SER A 143 25.03 42.87 -41.36
N SER A 144 24.22 42.35 -40.42
CA SER A 144 23.58 41.03 -40.61
C SER A 144 22.39 41.20 -41.55
N ALA A 145 22.63 40.97 -42.84
CA ALA A 145 21.57 40.81 -43.81
C ALA A 145 20.91 39.41 -43.63
N PRO A 146 19.91 39.04 -44.47
CA PRO A 146 18.79 38.22 -44.03
C PRO A 146 19.16 36.82 -43.53
N LEU A 147 18.30 36.31 -42.63
CA LEU A 147 18.13 34.88 -42.46
C LEU A 147 17.67 34.26 -43.78
N ILE A 148 18.14 33.05 -44.08
CA ILE A 148 17.72 32.31 -45.26
C ILE A 148 17.19 30.97 -44.77
N PHE A 149 15.92 30.65 -45.07
CA PHE A 149 15.33 29.37 -44.71
C PHE A 149 15.23 28.52 -45.97
N VAL A 150 15.63 27.26 -45.86
CA VAL A 150 15.49 26.28 -46.94
C VAL A 150 14.77 25.05 -46.42
N GLN A 151 13.90 24.50 -47.26
CA GLN A 151 13.33 23.18 -47.06
C GLN A 151 13.29 22.43 -48.40
N GLY A 152 14.19 21.45 -48.59
CA GLY A 152 14.39 20.80 -49.88
C GLY A 152 14.98 21.75 -50.94
N ASP A 153 14.27 21.94 -52.05
CA ASP A 153 14.63 22.85 -53.15
C ASP A 153 14.14 24.30 -52.94
N LYS A 154 13.30 24.53 -51.93
CA LYS A 154 12.66 25.81 -51.65
C LYS A 154 13.53 26.71 -50.80
N VAL A 155 13.87 27.91 -51.31
CA VAL A 155 14.62 28.94 -50.56
C VAL A 155 13.78 30.21 -50.38
N ILE A 156 13.70 30.70 -49.14
CA ILE A 156 13.02 31.95 -48.79
C ILE A 156 13.87 32.87 -47.91
N GLU A 157 13.58 34.17 -48.02
CA GLU A 157 14.16 35.24 -47.21
C GLU A 157 13.06 35.79 -46.27
N PRO A 158 12.77 35.14 -45.11
CA PRO A 158 11.54 35.35 -44.35
C PRO A 158 11.30 36.79 -43.89
N LEU A 159 12.36 37.54 -43.61
CA LEU A 159 12.30 38.91 -43.11
C LEU A 159 12.32 39.99 -44.21
N ASN A 160 12.49 39.62 -45.47
CA ASN A 160 12.50 40.58 -46.56
C ASN A 160 11.08 40.99 -46.92
N GLU A 161 10.87 42.31 -47.04
CA GLU A 161 9.62 42.89 -47.54
C GLU A 161 9.31 42.45 -48.97
N PHE A 162 10.34 42.22 -49.79
CA PHE A 162 10.18 41.82 -51.18
C PHE A 162 9.88 40.33 -51.34
N GLY A 163 10.63 39.44 -50.68
CA GLY A 163 10.47 37.97 -50.69
C GLY A 163 10.79 37.28 -52.04
N GLN A 164 10.39 37.91 -53.13
CA GLN A 164 10.92 37.82 -54.50
C GLN A 164 10.75 39.23 -55.11
N GLY A 165 11.81 39.86 -55.61
CA GLY A 165 11.81 41.28 -56.02
C GLY A 165 10.63 41.72 -56.90
N GLY A 166 9.73 42.55 -56.35
CA GLY A 166 8.60 43.17 -57.05
C GLY A 166 7.88 44.20 -56.18
N GLY A 167 7.75 45.44 -56.67
CA GLY A 167 7.55 46.65 -55.86
C GLY A 167 6.18 46.90 -55.20
N ASP A 168 5.39 45.88 -54.85
CA ASP A 168 4.09 46.02 -54.15
C ASP A 168 3.73 44.79 -53.27
N SER A 169 4.69 43.91 -52.95
CA SER A 169 4.44 42.64 -52.26
C SER A 169 4.29 42.77 -50.73
N LYS A 170 3.51 41.85 -50.15
CA LYS A 170 3.44 41.62 -48.69
C LYS A 170 4.61 40.70 -48.27
N PRO A 171 5.12 40.80 -47.03
CA PRO A 171 6.21 39.94 -46.57
C PRO A 171 5.81 38.46 -46.55
N VAL A 172 6.75 37.57 -46.87
CA VAL A 172 6.54 36.11 -46.87
C VAL A 172 6.35 35.51 -45.47
N SER A 173 6.81 36.21 -44.42
CA SER A 173 6.52 35.87 -43.02
C SER A 173 5.61 36.89 -42.33
N LEU A 174 4.82 36.42 -41.38
CA LEU A 174 4.25 37.24 -40.32
C LEU A 174 5.18 37.18 -39.10
N VAL A 175 5.65 38.36 -38.65
CA VAL A 175 6.45 38.51 -37.43
C VAL A 175 5.54 38.75 -36.22
N SER A 176 5.77 38.07 -35.11
CA SER A 176 5.04 38.23 -33.86
C SER A 176 5.92 37.99 -32.64
N ASN A 177 5.41 38.25 -31.43
CA ASN A 177 6.05 37.95 -30.15
C ASN A 177 7.51 38.46 -30.01
N ILE A 178 7.80 39.62 -30.60
CA ILE A 178 9.11 40.26 -30.55
C ILE A 178 9.45 40.67 -29.12
N LYS A 179 10.60 40.23 -28.62
CA LYS A 179 11.17 40.56 -27.32
C LYS A 179 12.61 41.01 -27.50
N HIS A 180 12.94 42.14 -26.90
CA HIS A 180 14.30 42.66 -26.85
C HIS A 180 14.81 42.53 -25.42
N TYR A 181 15.92 41.82 -25.26
CA TYR A 181 16.65 41.74 -24.01
C TYR A 181 17.98 42.47 -24.21
N ARG A 182 18.27 43.40 -23.30
CA ARG A 182 19.53 44.14 -23.27
C ARG A 182 20.08 44.06 -21.86
N ALA A 183 21.29 43.53 -21.71
CA ALA A 183 22.06 43.67 -20.49
C ALA A 183 23.23 44.62 -20.77
N ASP A 184 23.16 45.82 -20.19
CA ASP A 184 24.34 46.70 -20.05
C ASP A 184 24.95 46.43 -18.67
N VAL A 185 26.05 45.69 -18.61
CA VAL A 185 26.82 45.57 -17.37
C VAL A 185 27.78 46.75 -17.30
N VAL A 186 27.52 47.69 -16.39
CA VAL A 186 28.45 48.77 -16.07
C VAL A 186 29.54 48.20 -15.15
N LEU A 187 30.69 47.83 -15.73
CA LEU A 187 31.88 47.53 -14.94
C LEU A 187 32.42 48.83 -14.32
N THR A 188 32.13 49.00 -13.03
CA THR A 188 32.67 49.99 -12.06
C THR A 188 32.96 51.44 -12.56
N PRO A 189 32.30 52.49 -12.01
CA PRO A 189 32.44 53.89 -12.46
C PRO A 189 33.83 54.56 -12.39
N ASN A 190 34.88 53.87 -11.93
CA ASN A 190 36.12 54.48 -11.47
C ASN A 190 37.38 54.12 -12.28
N ASP A 191 37.27 53.35 -13.37
CA ASP A 191 38.42 53.17 -14.28
C ASP A 191 38.47 54.34 -15.29
N PRO A 192 39.51 55.20 -15.29
CA PRO A 192 39.60 56.32 -16.22
C PRO A 192 39.95 55.90 -17.66
N ILE A 193 40.31 54.63 -17.89
CA ILE A 193 40.82 54.13 -19.17
C ILE A 193 39.83 53.11 -19.74
N SER A 194 38.78 53.63 -20.39
CA SER A 194 37.77 52.89 -21.15
C SER A 194 36.86 51.95 -20.33
N PRO A 195 35.62 52.36 -19.97
CA PRO A 195 34.65 51.44 -19.37
C PRO A 195 34.31 50.30 -20.34
N SER A 196 34.80 49.11 -20.04
CA SER A 196 34.51 47.88 -20.79
C SER A 196 33.07 47.45 -20.55
N TYR A 197 32.15 47.88 -21.43
CA TYR A 197 30.76 47.46 -21.38
C TYR A 197 30.61 46.04 -21.92
N ASN A 198 30.36 45.06 -21.05
CA ASN A 198 29.69 43.84 -21.47
C ASN A 198 28.27 44.22 -21.89
N ARG A 199 28.05 44.26 -23.21
CA ARG A 199 26.74 44.45 -23.82
C ARG A 199 26.30 43.13 -24.42
N SER A 200 25.25 42.54 -23.86
CA SER A 200 24.49 41.52 -24.58
C SER A 200 23.20 42.13 -25.10
N VAL A 201 22.93 41.87 -26.38
CA VAL A 201 21.67 42.16 -27.05
C VAL A 201 21.13 40.83 -27.55
N LYS A 202 19.97 40.43 -27.04
CA LYS A 202 19.27 39.24 -27.51
C LYS A 202 17.90 39.66 -28.02
N ILE A 203 17.56 39.23 -29.23
CA ILE A 203 16.29 39.49 -29.87
C ILE A 203 15.61 38.13 -30.09
N GLU A 204 14.43 37.95 -29.52
CA GLU A 204 13.58 36.79 -29.78
C GLU A 204 12.34 37.26 -30.55
N TYR A 205 11.89 36.49 -31.54
CA TYR A 205 10.65 36.75 -32.26
C TYR A 205 10.12 35.46 -32.90
N GLU A 206 8.83 35.43 -33.21
CA GLU A 206 8.22 34.34 -33.94
C GLU A 206 7.98 34.72 -35.39
N LEU A 207 8.32 33.80 -36.29
CA LEU A 207 8.00 33.86 -37.71
C LEU A 207 7.01 32.76 -38.05
N ARG A 208 5.94 33.13 -38.75
CA ARG A 208 5.00 32.19 -39.39
C ARG A 208 4.93 32.47 -40.87
N ASN A 209 4.68 31.47 -41.70
CA ASN A 209 4.35 31.70 -43.10
C ASN A 209 3.13 32.63 -43.23
N ASN A 210 3.19 33.58 -44.17
CA ASN A 210 2.08 34.49 -44.43
C ASN A 210 1.09 33.83 -45.41
N PRO A 211 -0.13 33.43 -44.99
CA PRO A 211 -1.08 32.74 -45.87
C PRO A 211 -1.59 33.63 -47.02
N ALA A 212 -1.37 34.95 -46.95
CA ALA A 212 -1.66 35.87 -48.04
C ALA A 212 -0.56 35.95 -49.12
N VAL A 213 0.54 35.20 -48.97
CA VAL A 213 1.72 35.20 -49.86
C VAL A 213 2.19 33.76 -50.07
N VAL A 214 1.55 33.08 -51.02
CA VAL A 214 1.97 31.73 -51.46
C VAL A 214 2.74 31.87 -52.77
N THR A 215 3.97 31.39 -52.79
CA THR A 215 4.82 31.27 -54.00
C THR A 215 5.32 29.84 -54.14
N GLU A 216 5.87 29.48 -55.29
CA GLU A 216 6.48 28.15 -55.50
C GLU A 216 7.61 27.84 -54.49
N ASN A 217 8.32 28.87 -53.99
CA ASN A 217 9.36 28.71 -52.98
C ASN A 217 8.82 28.67 -51.53
N THR A 218 7.56 28.97 -51.26
CA THR A 218 7.07 28.97 -49.85
C THR A 218 6.75 27.57 -49.35
N PHE A 219 6.99 27.36 -48.06
CA PHE A 219 6.61 26.18 -47.29
C PHE A 219 5.99 26.63 -45.96
N ASP A 220 5.30 25.72 -45.27
CA ASP A 220 4.70 26.01 -43.97
C ASP A 220 5.78 25.97 -42.87
N TYR A 221 5.80 26.99 -42.03
CA TYR A 221 6.65 27.03 -40.85
C TYR A 221 6.02 27.93 -39.79
N HIS A 222 6.21 27.55 -38.53
CA HIS A 222 6.06 28.44 -37.39
C HIS A 222 7.28 28.21 -36.50
N VAL A 223 8.13 29.22 -36.39
CA VAL A 223 9.40 29.12 -35.65
C VAL A 223 9.58 30.29 -34.71
N LYS A 224 10.33 30.08 -33.63
CA LYS A 224 10.93 31.14 -32.83
C LYS A 224 12.38 31.32 -33.26
N VAL A 225 12.72 32.52 -33.71
CA VAL A 225 14.10 32.93 -33.95
C VAL A 225 14.65 33.59 -32.69
N VAL A 226 15.89 33.29 -32.38
CA VAL A 226 16.69 33.94 -31.34
C VAL A 226 18.01 34.37 -31.98
N THR A 227 18.25 35.68 -32.02
CA THR A 227 19.55 36.24 -32.41
C THR A 227 20.17 36.88 -31.18
N GLU A 228 21.39 36.47 -30.83
CA GLU A 228 22.12 36.93 -29.66
C GLU A 228 23.49 37.47 -30.06
N PHE A 229 23.78 38.68 -29.62
CA PHE A 229 25.03 39.41 -29.79
C PHE A 229 25.62 39.61 -28.40
N VAL A 230 26.79 39.05 -28.11
CA VAL A 230 27.50 39.25 -26.84
C VAL A 230 28.87 39.86 -27.12
N ILE A 231 29.07 41.11 -26.76
CA ILE A 231 30.39 41.76 -26.80
C ILE A 231 31.14 41.34 -25.54
N ALA A 232 32.18 40.51 -25.69
CA ALA A 232 33.06 40.12 -24.60
C ALA A 232 34.02 41.28 -24.24
N PRO A 233 34.62 41.28 -23.02
CA PRO A 233 35.61 42.30 -22.62
C PRO A 233 36.82 42.36 -23.55
N THR A 234 37.09 41.28 -24.28
CA THR A 234 38.19 41.14 -25.24
C THR A 234 37.95 41.86 -26.58
N GLY A 235 36.76 42.41 -26.80
CA GLY A 235 36.33 42.98 -28.09
C GLY A 235 35.88 41.94 -29.13
N LYS A 236 36.05 40.64 -28.84
CA LYS A 236 35.43 39.55 -29.61
C LYS A 236 33.93 39.58 -29.33
N THR A 237 33.12 39.71 -30.38
CA THR A 237 31.65 39.72 -30.30
C THR A 237 31.13 38.37 -30.78
N ARG A 238 30.42 37.64 -29.93
CA ARG A 238 29.75 36.38 -30.29
C ARG A 238 28.40 36.68 -30.94
N TYR A 239 28.17 36.11 -32.11
CA TYR A 239 26.93 36.16 -32.89
C TYR A 239 26.33 34.75 -32.90
N ALA A 240 25.19 34.57 -32.25
CA ALA A 240 24.46 33.30 -32.25
C ALA A 240 23.09 33.49 -32.90
N THR A 241 22.77 32.66 -33.88
CA THR A 241 21.44 32.58 -34.48
C THR A 241 20.87 31.20 -34.24
N LYS A 242 19.73 31.12 -33.55
CA LYS A 242 19.04 29.86 -33.22
C LYS A 242 17.58 29.93 -33.65
N ILE A 243 17.06 28.83 -34.18
CA ILE A 243 15.69 28.66 -34.62
C ILE A 243 15.10 27.45 -33.91
N THR A 244 13.98 27.66 -33.22
CA THR A 244 13.16 26.61 -32.59
C THR A 244 11.91 26.37 -33.41
N ASN A 245 11.60 25.12 -33.78
CA ASN A 245 10.31 24.81 -34.40
C ASN A 245 9.19 24.92 -33.35
N LEU A 246 8.15 25.71 -33.64
CA LEU A 246 6.97 25.86 -32.78
C LEU A 246 5.72 25.19 -33.37
N SER A 247 5.74 24.87 -34.67
CA SER A 247 4.67 24.11 -35.32
C SER A 247 4.61 22.67 -34.80
N ASN A 248 3.44 22.05 -34.92
CA ASN A 248 3.21 20.64 -34.61
C ASN A 248 3.59 19.70 -35.77
N VAL A 249 4.31 20.19 -36.76
CA VAL A 249 4.80 19.44 -37.93
C VAL A 249 6.33 19.57 -37.96
N PRO A 250 7.10 18.48 -38.11
CA PRO A 250 8.55 18.57 -38.20
C PRO A 250 9.01 19.35 -39.43
N LEU A 251 10.01 20.23 -39.26
CA LEU A 251 10.67 20.89 -40.38
C LEU A 251 11.74 19.96 -40.94
N GLN A 252 11.35 19.19 -41.96
CA GLN A 252 12.16 18.15 -42.60
C GLN A 252 13.22 18.73 -43.56
N ASN A 253 14.47 18.29 -43.48
CA ASN A 253 15.62 18.79 -44.25
C ASN A 253 15.76 20.32 -44.24
N PHE A 254 15.57 20.92 -43.06
CA PHE A 254 15.63 22.37 -42.89
C PHE A 254 17.08 22.86 -42.87
N VAL A 255 17.38 23.93 -43.61
CA VAL A 255 18.65 24.67 -43.52
C VAL A 255 18.37 26.09 -43.07
N LEU A 256 19.13 26.51 -42.06
CA LEU A 256 19.32 27.89 -41.68
C LEU A 256 20.59 28.44 -42.33
N GLY A 257 20.41 29.30 -43.32
CA GLY A 257 21.47 30.13 -43.90
C GLY A 257 21.50 31.55 -43.34
N GLY A 258 22.59 32.27 -43.60
CA GLY A 258 22.71 33.70 -43.34
C GLY A 258 23.66 34.39 -44.30
N ARG A 259 23.46 35.70 -44.49
CA ARG A 259 24.31 36.58 -45.30
C ARG A 259 24.79 37.75 -44.45
N TYR A 260 26.09 37.85 -44.24
CA TYR A 260 26.72 38.92 -43.46
C TYR A 260 27.50 39.83 -44.39
N ASP A 261 27.04 41.07 -44.47
CA ASP A 261 27.64 42.16 -45.22
C ASP A 261 28.68 42.87 -44.33
N VAL A 262 29.82 43.26 -44.90
CA VAL A 262 31.03 43.64 -44.16
C VAL A 262 31.51 45.03 -44.55
N ASP A 263 30.73 46.02 -44.12
CA ASP A 263 30.99 47.46 -44.29
C ASP A 263 32.13 47.93 -43.33
N LEU A 264 33.36 48.01 -43.85
CA LEU A 264 34.52 48.55 -43.14
C LEU A 264 34.57 50.09 -43.27
N LEU A 265 33.65 50.80 -42.60
CA LEU A 265 33.55 52.25 -42.72
C LEU A 265 34.80 52.99 -42.21
N SER A 266 35.35 53.88 -43.05
CA SER A 266 36.30 54.89 -42.57
C SER A 266 35.56 55.93 -41.70
N SER A 267 36.21 56.37 -40.63
CA SER A 267 35.70 57.38 -39.70
C SER A 267 35.34 58.76 -40.28
N SER A 268 35.83 59.11 -41.46
CA SER A 268 35.69 60.49 -41.95
C SER A 268 34.40 60.68 -42.76
N PRO A 269 33.56 61.68 -42.43
CA PRO A 269 32.39 62.03 -43.24
C PRO A 269 32.75 62.66 -44.60
N THR A 270 34.03 62.92 -44.88
CA THR A 270 34.52 63.42 -46.18
C THR A 270 35.11 62.35 -47.08
N ILE A 271 35.27 61.11 -46.58
CA ILE A 271 35.79 59.99 -47.35
C ILE A 271 34.59 59.29 -48.03
N PRO A 272 34.61 59.05 -49.35
CA PRO A 272 33.59 58.23 -50.00
C PRO A 272 33.50 56.87 -49.29
N ARG A 273 32.28 56.35 -49.10
CA ARG A 273 32.13 54.95 -48.67
C ARG A 273 32.78 54.08 -49.72
N GLY A 274 33.92 53.48 -49.36
CA GLY A 274 34.58 52.49 -50.17
C GLY A 274 34.08 51.13 -49.72
N ASP A 275 33.30 50.49 -50.58
CA ASP A 275 32.97 49.06 -50.45
C ASP A 275 34.28 48.26 -50.34
N ASN A 276 34.22 47.03 -49.82
CA ASN A 276 35.45 46.31 -49.51
C ASN A 276 36.23 45.91 -50.79
N ILE A 277 37.22 46.73 -51.15
CA ILE A 277 38.06 46.55 -52.34
C ILE A 277 39.29 45.64 -52.12
N MET A 278 39.48 45.08 -50.93
CA MET A 278 40.58 44.16 -50.64
C MET A 278 40.22 42.69 -50.96
N PRO A 279 41.22 41.84 -51.23
CA PRO A 279 41.06 40.40 -51.13
C PRO A 279 40.74 39.99 -49.68
N VAL A 280 39.67 39.24 -49.49
CA VAL A 280 39.33 38.58 -48.24
C VAL A 280 40.26 37.38 -48.07
N LYS A 281 40.80 37.17 -46.87
CA LYS A 281 41.84 36.16 -46.59
C LYS A 281 41.38 35.10 -45.62
N PHE A 282 41.94 33.90 -45.70
CA PHE A 282 41.75 32.85 -44.71
C PHE A 282 42.49 33.19 -43.40
N LEU A 283 41.89 32.81 -42.26
CA LEU A 283 42.54 32.85 -40.94
C LEU A 283 43.37 31.59 -40.63
N GLY A 284 43.44 30.63 -41.56
CA GLY A 284 44.09 29.33 -41.37
C GLY A 284 43.15 28.30 -40.75
N SER A 285 43.44 27.02 -40.96
CA SER A 285 42.85 25.88 -40.21
C SER A 285 41.31 25.87 -40.10
N ASN A 286 40.60 26.39 -41.11
CA ASN A 286 39.15 26.62 -41.10
C ASN A 286 38.61 27.48 -39.95
N LEU A 287 39.49 28.28 -39.32
CA LEU A 287 39.11 29.22 -38.26
C LEU A 287 38.25 30.36 -38.79
N GLY A 288 38.33 30.69 -40.09
CA GLY A 288 37.44 31.63 -40.76
C GLY A 288 38.17 32.60 -41.67
N VAL A 289 37.72 33.85 -41.71
CA VAL A 289 38.15 34.86 -42.72
C VAL A 289 38.41 36.24 -42.15
N SER A 290 39.39 36.95 -42.73
CA SER A 290 39.73 38.35 -42.48
C SER A 290 39.34 39.23 -43.66
N TYR A 291 38.57 40.27 -43.38
CA TYR A 291 38.26 41.37 -44.28
C TYR A 291 39.15 42.57 -43.90
N ASP A 292 40.06 42.97 -44.78
CA ASP A 292 40.98 44.10 -44.53
C ASP A 292 40.44 45.40 -45.15
N SER A 293 40.74 46.55 -44.54
CA SER A 293 40.42 47.88 -45.09
C SER A 293 41.66 48.74 -45.31
N TYR A 294 41.63 49.55 -46.38
CA TYR A 294 42.64 50.58 -46.63
C TYR A 294 42.39 51.82 -45.77
N GLY A 295 43.47 52.47 -45.34
CA GLY A 295 43.43 53.92 -45.15
C GLY A 295 43.25 54.59 -46.51
N VAL A 296 42.56 55.73 -46.58
CA VAL A 296 42.62 56.59 -47.78
C VAL A 296 43.43 57.85 -47.46
N ASP A 297 44.11 58.38 -48.48
CA ASP A 297 44.81 59.65 -48.39
C ASP A 297 43.83 60.81 -48.14
N ALA A 298 44.37 62.00 -47.86
CA ALA A 298 43.57 63.21 -47.64
C ALA A 298 42.74 63.68 -48.86
N LYS A 299 42.81 62.99 -50.00
CA LYS A 299 42.03 63.23 -51.21
C LYS A 299 40.99 62.11 -51.48
N GLY A 300 40.93 61.07 -50.64
CA GLY A 300 40.04 59.94 -50.79
C GLY A 300 40.54 58.82 -51.71
N ASN A 301 41.82 58.82 -52.09
CA ASN A 301 42.41 57.68 -52.82
C ASN A 301 42.83 56.60 -51.81
N PRO A 302 42.60 55.30 -52.05
CA PRO A 302 43.11 54.23 -51.19
C PRO A 302 44.65 54.29 -51.13
N ASP A 303 45.18 54.49 -49.93
CA ASP A 303 46.60 54.34 -49.66
C ASP A 303 46.89 52.87 -49.41
N ALA A 304 47.36 52.20 -50.46
CA ALA A 304 47.69 50.79 -50.41
C ALA A 304 48.90 50.45 -49.52
N SER A 305 49.56 51.44 -48.90
CA SER A 305 50.67 51.22 -47.98
C SER A 305 50.27 51.10 -46.50
N GLU A 306 49.04 51.50 -46.12
CA GLU A 306 48.55 51.40 -44.73
C GLU A 306 47.16 50.72 -44.66
N SER A 307 47.11 49.44 -44.28
CA SER A 307 45.85 48.80 -43.86
C SER A 307 45.42 49.34 -42.50
N TYR A 308 44.18 49.81 -42.37
CA TYR A 308 43.75 50.60 -41.21
C TYR A 308 43.01 49.77 -40.15
N ALA A 309 42.21 48.78 -40.59
CA ALA A 309 41.54 47.82 -39.72
C ALA A 309 41.28 46.49 -40.45
N SER A 310 41.27 45.40 -39.68
CA SER A 310 40.84 44.06 -40.12
C SER A 310 39.60 43.62 -39.33
N ALA A 311 38.60 43.10 -40.02
CA ALA A 311 37.42 42.43 -39.46
C ALA A 311 37.54 40.92 -39.65
N ASN A 312 37.75 40.22 -38.55
CA ASN A 312 37.91 38.77 -38.53
C ASN A 312 36.58 38.11 -38.15
N PHE A 313 36.11 37.16 -38.95
CA PHE A 313 35.03 36.24 -38.61
C PHE A 313 35.62 34.88 -38.25
N TYR A 314 35.25 34.37 -37.08
CA TYR A 314 35.74 33.15 -36.50
C TYR A 314 34.63 32.09 -36.42
N PHE A 315 34.93 30.90 -36.91
CA PHE A 315 34.11 29.69 -36.89
C PHE A 315 34.73 28.65 -35.94
N ASP A 316 35.30 29.13 -34.84
CA ASP A 316 36.00 28.35 -33.81
C ASP A 316 35.11 27.88 -32.65
N THR A 317 33.81 28.18 -32.72
CA THR A 317 32.85 27.87 -31.65
C THR A 317 32.29 26.44 -31.77
N LYS A 318 31.89 25.84 -30.65
CA LYS A 318 31.23 24.52 -30.59
C LYS A 318 30.09 24.34 -31.60
N ASP A 319 29.23 25.36 -31.71
CA ASP A 319 28.08 25.38 -32.61
C ASP A 319 28.36 26.19 -33.90
N ARG A 320 29.58 26.11 -34.45
CA ARG A 320 29.98 26.85 -35.67
C ARG A 320 29.08 26.55 -36.89
N PRO A 321 29.06 27.42 -37.92
CA PRO A 321 28.46 27.05 -39.21
C PRO A 321 29.08 25.76 -39.76
N ASP A 322 28.24 24.84 -40.25
CA ASP A 322 28.71 23.63 -40.91
C ASP A 322 29.41 23.92 -42.23
N SER A 323 28.92 24.95 -42.94
CA SER A 323 29.48 25.42 -44.21
C SER A 323 29.47 26.93 -44.28
N TRP A 324 30.52 27.50 -44.87
CA TRP A 324 30.67 28.95 -45.01
C TRP A 324 31.48 29.31 -46.26
N SER A 325 31.26 30.49 -46.81
CA SER A 325 31.94 30.94 -48.02
C SER A 325 31.91 32.47 -48.12
N VAL A 326 32.92 33.03 -48.78
CA VAL A 326 32.98 34.45 -49.12
C VAL A 326 32.92 34.61 -50.62
N LYS A 327 31.98 35.43 -51.08
CA LYS A 327 31.72 35.72 -52.50
C LYS A 327 31.10 37.12 -52.64
N GLN A 328 30.78 37.50 -53.87
CA GLN A 328 30.04 38.73 -54.19
C GLN A 328 28.75 38.85 -53.35
N MET A 329 28.40 40.04 -52.87
CA MET A 329 27.12 40.24 -52.19
C MET A 329 25.94 40.05 -53.16
N MET A 330 25.02 39.14 -52.82
CA MET A 330 23.75 38.95 -53.53
C MET A 330 22.91 40.23 -53.48
N PRO A 331 22.29 40.66 -54.59
CA PRO A 331 21.24 41.68 -54.55
C PRO A 331 20.12 41.33 -53.57
N ASN A 332 19.48 42.36 -52.99
CA ASN A 332 18.35 42.16 -52.06
C ASN A 332 17.14 41.57 -52.80
N GLY A 333 16.45 40.61 -52.16
CA GLY A 333 15.22 40.01 -52.71
C GLY A 333 15.43 38.93 -53.77
N GLN A 334 16.62 38.33 -53.83
CA GLN A 334 16.98 37.20 -54.70
C GLN A 334 17.34 35.92 -53.90
N PRO A 335 16.49 35.39 -53.00
CA PRO A 335 16.81 34.19 -52.22
C PRO A 335 17.15 32.95 -53.05
N ARG A 336 16.64 32.83 -54.29
CA ARG A 336 16.96 31.71 -55.20
C ARG A 336 18.45 31.62 -55.51
N ASP A 337 19.17 32.73 -55.51
CA ASP A 337 20.60 32.76 -55.77
C ASP A 337 21.45 32.30 -54.58
N PHE A 338 20.83 31.93 -53.44
CA PHE A 338 21.59 31.37 -52.31
C PHE A 338 22.32 30.07 -52.65
N TYR A 339 21.81 29.31 -53.62
CA TYR A 339 22.47 28.12 -54.19
C TYR A 339 23.01 28.36 -55.60
N ASN A 340 23.32 29.61 -55.94
CA ASN A 340 24.11 29.96 -57.11
C ASN A 340 25.60 29.98 -56.70
N PRO A 341 26.40 28.97 -57.09
CA PRO A 341 27.78 28.84 -56.60
C PRO A 341 28.71 29.96 -57.08
N LYS A 342 28.28 30.77 -58.06
CA LYS A 342 29.00 31.98 -58.48
C LYS A 342 28.82 33.15 -57.50
N ILE A 343 27.67 33.23 -56.83
CA ILE A 343 27.30 34.37 -55.99
C ILE A 343 27.43 34.06 -54.50
N THR A 344 27.14 32.83 -54.05
CA THR A 344 27.38 32.43 -52.64
C THR A 344 28.52 31.46 -52.47
N GLY A 345 28.81 30.61 -53.46
CA GLY A 345 29.72 29.47 -53.34
C GLY A 345 29.02 28.15 -52.98
N PHE A 346 27.73 28.16 -52.67
CA PHE A 346 26.93 26.95 -52.45
C PHE A 346 26.19 26.56 -53.74
N SER A 347 26.07 25.25 -54.02
CA SER A 347 25.29 24.70 -55.15
C SER A 347 23.94 24.12 -54.75
N ASP A 348 23.78 23.76 -53.48
CA ASP A 348 22.61 23.10 -52.91
C ASP A 348 22.70 23.03 -51.36
N ALA A 349 21.68 22.47 -50.73
CA ALA A 349 21.57 22.36 -49.28
C ALA A 349 22.71 21.57 -48.60
N TYR A 350 23.23 20.53 -49.26
CA TYR A 350 24.30 19.67 -48.75
C TYR A 350 25.71 20.13 -49.17
N SER A 351 25.80 21.00 -50.19
CA SER A 351 27.07 21.52 -50.71
C SER A 351 27.92 22.16 -49.62
N THR A 352 29.22 21.87 -49.65
CA THR A 352 30.22 22.53 -48.80
C THR A 352 30.60 23.89 -49.38
N GLY A 353 30.96 24.83 -48.52
CA GLY A 353 31.54 26.11 -48.91
C GLY A 353 33.06 26.04 -49.05
N GLN A 354 33.74 27.10 -48.60
CA GLN A 354 35.20 27.22 -48.63
C GLN A 354 35.88 26.48 -47.48
N GLU A 355 35.15 25.91 -46.52
CA GLU A 355 35.71 25.09 -45.44
C GLU A 355 36.44 23.82 -45.94
N VAL A 356 36.17 23.34 -47.15
CA VAL A 356 36.91 22.19 -47.71
C VAL A 356 38.31 22.56 -48.21
N LEU A 357 38.60 23.85 -48.38
CA LEU A 357 39.90 24.32 -48.85
C LEU A 357 40.94 24.28 -47.72
N ASN A 358 40.54 24.54 -46.47
CA ASN A 358 41.39 24.54 -45.27
C ASN A 358 42.73 25.26 -45.47
N ALA A 359 42.71 26.37 -46.21
CA ALA A 359 43.91 27.06 -46.66
C ALA A 359 44.67 27.70 -45.48
N PRO A 360 46.00 27.84 -45.59
CA PRO A 360 46.83 28.57 -44.63
C PRO A 360 46.34 29.99 -44.31
N MET A 361 46.74 30.50 -43.14
CA MET A 361 46.48 31.89 -42.77
C MET A 361 47.13 32.86 -43.78
N GLY A 362 46.34 33.83 -44.25
CA GLY A 362 46.79 34.88 -45.17
C GLY A 362 46.55 34.58 -46.65
N ASP A 363 46.24 33.34 -47.02
CA ASP A 363 45.86 32.97 -48.39
C ASP A 363 44.54 33.68 -48.79
N ILE A 364 44.36 33.95 -50.09
CA ILE A 364 43.17 34.65 -50.61
C ILE A 364 41.96 33.69 -50.62
N ALA A 365 40.93 34.06 -49.86
CA ALA A 365 39.62 33.40 -49.85
C ALA A 365 38.70 33.94 -50.95
N TYR A 366 38.67 35.26 -51.16
CA TYR A 366 37.97 35.87 -52.28
C TYR A 366 38.66 37.16 -52.73
N SER A 367 38.68 37.46 -54.03
CA SER A 367 39.25 38.71 -54.56
C SER A 367 38.48 39.23 -55.77
N LYS A 368 38.77 40.48 -56.15
CA LYS A 368 38.15 41.16 -57.29
C LYS A 368 38.39 40.43 -58.62
N GLU A 369 39.53 39.78 -58.78
CA GLU A 369 39.88 38.96 -59.95
C GLU A 369 39.00 37.70 -60.06
N GLN A 370 38.35 37.29 -58.96
CA GLN A 370 37.43 36.17 -58.88
C GLN A 370 35.94 36.61 -58.94
N ASN A 371 35.66 37.89 -59.21
CA ASN A 371 34.29 38.36 -59.41
C ASN A 371 33.79 38.06 -60.83
N GLU A 372 32.84 37.14 -60.95
CA GLU A 372 32.23 36.73 -62.21
C GLU A 372 30.96 37.50 -62.59
N THR A 373 30.47 38.42 -61.74
CA THR A 373 29.13 39.05 -61.87
C THR A 373 29.11 40.36 -62.64
N ALA A 374 30.27 40.98 -62.88
CA ALA A 374 30.46 42.30 -63.51
C ALA A 374 29.89 43.53 -62.73
N ASP A 375 29.31 43.32 -61.54
CA ASP A 375 28.90 44.38 -60.63
C ASP A 375 30.08 45.01 -59.87
N VAL A 376 29.80 46.04 -59.05
CA VAL A 376 30.76 46.61 -58.11
C VAL A 376 31.26 45.49 -57.18
N TYR A 377 32.59 45.35 -57.04
CA TYR A 377 33.16 44.33 -56.17
C TYR A 377 32.83 44.66 -54.72
N ASP A 378 31.98 43.81 -54.14
CA ASP A 378 31.37 43.97 -52.85
C ASP A 378 31.12 42.56 -52.29
N THR A 379 31.44 42.32 -51.02
CA THR A 379 31.72 40.98 -50.52
C THR A 379 30.90 40.65 -49.28
N ALA A 380 30.24 39.49 -49.29
CA ALA A 380 29.50 38.99 -48.14
C ALA A 380 30.03 37.63 -47.68
N LEU A 381 29.98 37.41 -46.37
CA LEU A 381 30.11 36.10 -45.75
C LEU A 381 28.76 35.39 -45.80
N TYR A 382 28.72 34.25 -46.45
CA TYR A 382 27.61 33.31 -46.43
C TYR A 382 27.91 32.19 -45.45
N VAL A 383 26.91 31.78 -44.68
CA VAL A 383 26.99 30.66 -43.73
C VAL A 383 25.73 29.82 -43.83
N LYS A 384 25.84 28.53 -43.51
CA LYS A 384 24.71 27.64 -43.28
C LYS A 384 25.05 26.49 -42.33
N ASN A 385 24.03 25.92 -41.69
CA ASN A 385 24.12 24.57 -41.13
C ASN A 385 23.97 23.51 -42.24
N LYS A 386 24.12 22.23 -41.88
CA LYS A 386 23.66 21.11 -42.72
C LYS A 386 22.14 20.94 -42.61
N PRO A 387 21.49 20.31 -43.61
CA PRO A 387 20.08 19.94 -43.53
C PRO A 387 19.82 19.09 -42.29
N VAL A 388 18.82 19.49 -41.51
CA VAL A 388 18.45 18.84 -40.24
C VAL A 388 16.93 18.79 -40.13
N ASP A 389 16.42 17.69 -39.59
CA ASP A 389 15.02 17.56 -39.22
C ASP A 389 14.82 18.19 -37.82
N ILE A 390 13.79 19.03 -37.66
CA ILE A 390 13.54 19.74 -36.40
C ILE A 390 12.11 19.46 -35.93
N ASP A 391 11.97 18.62 -34.91
CA ASP A 391 10.68 18.33 -34.27
C ASP A 391 10.18 19.51 -33.43
N GLN A 392 8.93 19.45 -32.97
CA GLN A 392 8.32 20.53 -32.19
C GLN A 392 9.09 20.78 -30.88
N GLY A 393 9.56 22.01 -30.67
CA GLY A 393 10.37 22.42 -29.52
C GLY A 393 11.87 22.20 -29.69
N GLU A 394 12.30 21.40 -30.68
CA GLU A 394 13.71 21.26 -31.04
C GLU A 394 14.24 22.51 -31.74
N SER A 395 15.56 22.59 -31.91
CA SER A 395 16.18 23.77 -32.50
C SER A 395 17.46 23.46 -33.27
N THR A 396 17.69 24.23 -34.33
CA THR A 396 18.99 24.33 -35.00
C THR A 396 19.55 25.76 -34.87
N GLY A 397 20.80 25.95 -35.24
CA GLY A 397 21.46 27.24 -35.18
C GLY A 397 22.89 27.19 -35.67
N TYR A 398 23.53 28.35 -35.68
CA TYR A 398 24.99 28.46 -35.69
C TYR A 398 25.42 29.63 -34.82
N VAL A 399 26.67 29.56 -34.37
CA VAL A 399 27.38 30.58 -33.62
C VAL A 399 28.65 30.92 -34.38
N MET A 400 29.01 32.18 -34.45
CA MET A 400 30.32 32.62 -34.93
C MET A 400 30.79 33.77 -34.05
N SER A 401 32.08 34.06 -34.05
CA SER A 401 32.60 35.26 -33.39
C SER A 401 33.12 36.25 -34.43
N PHE A 402 33.08 37.54 -34.12
CA PHE A 402 33.68 38.57 -34.95
C PHE A 402 34.51 39.53 -34.10
N SER A 403 35.65 39.98 -34.61
CA SER A 403 36.43 41.04 -33.98
C SER A 403 36.95 42.02 -35.02
N ALA A 404 36.79 43.32 -34.77
CA ALA A 404 37.50 44.38 -35.49
C ALA A 404 38.75 44.78 -34.70
N LYS A 405 39.92 44.79 -35.35
CA LYS A 405 41.19 45.23 -34.72
C LYS A 405 41.98 46.15 -35.67
N PRO A 406 42.67 47.19 -35.17
CA PRO A 406 43.70 47.89 -35.93
C PRO A 406 44.83 46.93 -36.32
N GLN A 407 45.35 47.04 -37.54
CA GLN A 407 46.44 46.15 -37.99
C GLN A 407 47.78 46.60 -37.36
N GLY A 408 48.35 45.80 -36.45
CA GLY A 408 49.64 46.09 -35.81
C GLY A 408 49.92 45.35 -34.50
N GLU A 409 48.90 45.03 -33.72
CA GLU A 409 49.06 44.36 -32.42
C GLU A 409 48.30 43.02 -32.34
N SER A 410 48.93 41.95 -32.85
CA SER A 410 48.59 40.59 -32.43
C SER A 410 49.03 40.40 -30.97
N LEU A 411 48.11 40.62 -30.04
CA LEU A 411 48.18 40.03 -28.70
C LEU A 411 47.66 38.59 -28.79
N PRO A 412 48.21 37.66 -27.99
CA PRO A 412 47.60 36.35 -27.80
C PRO A 412 46.15 36.48 -27.35
N MET A 413 45.30 35.61 -27.87
CA MET A 413 43.92 35.43 -27.47
C MET A 413 43.84 34.20 -26.58
N LEU A 414 43.03 34.29 -25.53
CA LEU A 414 42.74 33.20 -24.61
C LEU A 414 41.26 33.27 -24.30
N ASP A 415 40.55 32.17 -24.56
CA ASP A 415 39.13 31.98 -24.27
C ASP A 415 39.02 30.78 -23.31
N LEU A 416 38.09 30.82 -22.35
CA LEU A 416 37.77 29.69 -21.46
C LEU A 416 36.63 28.87 -22.05
N ASP A 417 36.60 27.56 -21.78
CA ASP A 417 35.49 26.72 -22.25
C ASP A 417 34.17 27.05 -21.52
N GLU A 418 34.27 27.37 -20.23
CA GLU A 418 33.14 27.80 -19.39
C GLU A 418 33.55 29.00 -18.50
N GLU A 419 32.80 30.10 -18.56
CA GLU A 419 33.03 31.28 -17.70
C GLU A 419 32.45 31.12 -16.29
N ASN A 420 31.49 30.22 -16.09
CA ASN A 420 30.79 30.02 -14.82
C ASN A 420 30.63 28.51 -14.57
N VAL A 421 31.27 27.97 -13.52
CA VAL A 421 31.31 26.54 -13.22
C VAL A 421 30.91 26.30 -11.77
N PHE A 422 30.30 25.15 -11.46
CA PHE A 422 30.04 24.73 -10.08
C PHE A 422 31.21 23.91 -9.55
N TYR A 423 31.54 24.07 -8.26
CA TYR A 423 32.59 23.28 -7.61
C TYR A 423 32.19 22.83 -6.20
N ASP A 424 32.71 21.68 -5.78
CA ASP A 424 32.36 20.94 -4.56
C ASP A 424 33.25 21.26 -3.34
N GLY A 425 34.26 22.11 -3.53
CA GLY A 425 35.27 22.43 -2.50
C GLY A 425 36.48 21.49 -2.49
N VAL A 426 36.70 20.67 -3.51
CA VAL A 426 37.98 19.98 -3.79
C VAL A 426 38.80 20.78 -4.81
N SER A 427 39.71 20.15 -5.55
CA SER A 427 40.42 20.75 -6.67
C SER A 427 39.49 21.01 -7.86
N HIS A 428 39.76 22.07 -8.62
CA HIS A 428 38.98 22.45 -9.80
C HIS A 428 39.86 22.50 -11.05
N THR A 429 39.44 21.90 -12.16
CA THR A 429 40.18 21.91 -13.43
C THR A 429 39.70 23.07 -14.30
N VAL A 430 40.63 23.93 -14.71
CA VAL A 430 40.37 25.02 -15.67
C VAL A 430 40.74 24.53 -17.06
N THR A 431 39.84 24.69 -18.02
CA THR A 431 40.07 24.39 -19.44
C THR A 431 39.72 25.59 -20.33
N GLY A 432 40.30 25.63 -21.52
CA GLY A 432 40.13 26.71 -22.48
C GLY A 432 41.01 26.53 -23.70
N THR A 433 41.05 27.55 -24.56
CA THR A 433 41.83 27.57 -25.79
C THR A 433 42.68 28.84 -25.88
N ILE A 434 43.90 28.73 -26.41
CA ILE A 434 44.74 29.88 -26.76
C ILE A 434 45.00 29.97 -28.26
N MET A 435 45.15 31.20 -28.76
CA MET A 435 45.47 31.52 -30.15
C MET A 435 46.33 32.80 -30.26
N ASP A 436 47.57 32.73 -30.74
CA ASP A 436 48.35 33.91 -31.14
C ASP A 436 48.60 33.92 -32.66
N PHE A 437 48.42 35.08 -33.27
CA PHE A 437 48.70 35.35 -34.68
C PHE A 437 50.09 35.95 -34.90
N GLY A 438 50.82 36.29 -33.82
CA GLY A 438 52.21 36.71 -33.89
C GLY A 438 53.15 35.59 -34.34
N THR A 439 54.38 35.94 -34.70
CA THR A 439 55.42 34.97 -35.13
C THR A 439 56.01 34.17 -33.95
N THR A 440 55.22 33.88 -32.92
CA THR A 440 55.67 33.16 -31.73
C THR A 440 55.72 31.66 -31.96
N THR A 441 56.60 30.98 -31.22
CA THR A 441 56.66 29.51 -31.17
C THR A 441 56.47 28.98 -29.74
N LYS A 442 56.06 29.83 -28.79
CA LYS A 442 55.87 29.46 -27.38
C LYS A 442 54.88 30.36 -26.67
N GLU A 443 53.96 29.75 -25.92
CA GLU A 443 52.97 30.40 -25.06
C GLU A 443 53.06 29.90 -23.61
N ASP A 444 53.01 30.81 -22.64
CA ASP A 444 53.03 30.52 -21.21
C ASP A 444 51.71 30.96 -20.55
N ILE A 445 50.96 30.03 -19.97
CA ILE A 445 49.66 30.26 -19.33
C ILE A 445 49.82 30.45 -17.83
N TYR A 446 49.19 31.50 -17.31
CA TYR A 446 49.24 31.88 -15.90
C TYR A 446 47.84 32.01 -15.30
N TYR A 447 47.69 31.77 -13.99
CA TYR A 447 46.47 32.08 -13.25
C TYR A 447 46.70 32.81 -11.92
N SER A 448 45.65 33.46 -11.41
CA SER A 448 45.60 34.02 -10.06
C SER A 448 44.21 33.86 -9.43
N MET A 449 44.16 33.73 -8.10
CA MET A 449 42.93 33.69 -7.31
C MET A 449 42.57 35.03 -6.66
N THR A 450 43.41 36.07 -6.83
CA THR A 450 43.31 37.35 -6.10
C THR A 450 43.07 38.57 -6.99
N GLY A 451 42.54 38.36 -8.21
CA GLY A 451 42.21 39.42 -9.16
C GLY A 451 43.24 39.65 -10.26
N THR A 452 42.93 40.55 -11.19
CA THR A 452 43.80 40.96 -12.30
C THR A 452 45.10 41.64 -11.86
N ALA A 453 45.11 42.25 -10.66
CA ALA A 453 46.30 42.81 -10.02
C ALA A 453 46.99 41.82 -9.05
N GLY A 454 46.53 40.57 -8.99
CA GLY A 454 47.05 39.53 -8.12
C GLY A 454 48.41 38.97 -8.57
N THR A 455 49.02 38.14 -7.73
CA THR A 455 50.22 37.38 -8.11
C THR A 455 49.80 36.24 -9.03
N PHE A 456 50.31 36.23 -10.26
CA PHE A 456 50.05 35.19 -11.25
C PHE A 456 51.09 34.06 -11.19
N LYS A 457 50.61 32.81 -11.18
CA LYS A 457 51.41 31.59 -11.18
C LYS A 457 51.43 30.98 -12.58
N LEU A 458 52.62 30.66 -13.11
CA LEU A 458 52.77 29.87 -14.33
C LEU A 458 52.24 28.45 -14.08
N VAL A 459 51.32 27.98 -14.91
CA VAL A 459 50.71 26.64 -14.80
C VAL A 459 50.99 25.74 -15.99
N LYS A 460 51.16 26.31 -17.20
CA LYS A 460 51.42 25.53 -18.41
C LYS A 460 52.27 26.31 -19.40
N THR A 461 53.12 25.59 -20.12
CA THR A 461 53.88 26.11 -21.26
C THR A 461 53.53 25.26 -22.48
N ILE A 462 53.20 25.91 -23.59
CA ILE A 462 52.90 25.30 -24.88
C ILE A 462 54.02 25.64 -25.84
N SER A 463 54.75 24.63 -26.31
CA SER A 463 55.88 24.76 -27.24
C SER A 463 56.15 23.42 -27.95
N PRO A 464 56.35 23.37 -29.28
CA PRO A 464 56.22 24.50 -30.21
C PRO A 464 54.75 24.91 -30.36
N TYR A 465 54.50 26.21 -30.30
CA TYR A 465 53.24 26.82 -30.70
C TYR A 465 53.29 27.13 -32.21
N VAL A 466 52.16 26.99 -32.92
CA VAL A 466 52.04 27.32 -34.35
C VAL A 466 51.16 28.56 -34.50
N PRO A 467 51.67 29.68 -35.05
CA PRO A 467 50.90 30.90 -35.29
C PRO A 467 49.56 30.64 -36.01
N GLY A 468 48.49 31.23 -35.50
CA GLY A 468 47.15 31.09 -36.05
C GLY A 468 46.51 29.72 -35.84
N THR A 469 46.96 28.93 -34.85
CA THR A 469 46.30 27.67 -34.47
C THR A 469 45.66 27.75 -33.08
N ASN A 470 44.43 27.24 -32.94
CA ASN A 470 43.85 27.02 -31.63
C ASN A 470 44.59 25.87 -30.93
N VAL A 471 45.06 26.12 -29.71
CA VAL A 471 45.63 25.09 -28.84
C VAL A 471 44.86 25.03 -27.53
N GLU A 472 44.24 23.89 -27.28
CA GLU A 472 43.53 23.60 -26.03
C GLU A 472 44.50 23.54 -24.84
N PHE A 473 44.06 24.05 -23.70
CA PHE A 473 44.76 23.94 -22.43
C PHE A 473 43.86 23.40 -21.32
N SER A 474 44.53 22.87 -20.31
CA SER A 474 43.93 22.37 -19.09
C SER A 474 44.99 22.43 -17.99
N PHE A 475 44.59 22.85 -16.78
CA PHE A 475 45.38 22.80 -15.56
C PHE A 475 44.48 22.71 -14.32
N ASP A 476 44.99 22.10 -13.24
CA ASP A 476 44.26 21.97 -11.98
C ASP A 476 44.60 23.09 -10.99
N ILE A 477 43.58 23.64 -10.37
CA ILE A 477 43.68 24.47 -9.17
C ILE A 477 43.59 23.54 -7.95
N PRO A 478 44.64 23.44 -7.13
CA PRO A 478 44.60 22.58 -5.96
C PRO A 478 43.65 23.15 -4.89
N LYS A 479 43.06 22.27 -4.08
CA LYS A 479 42.18 22.63 -2.95
C LYS A 479 42.79 23.67 -2.00
N SER A 480 44.12 23.69 -1.85
CA SER A 480 44.86 24.70 -1.06
C SER A 480 44.63 26.13 -1.53
N ASP A 481 44.45 26.32 -2.83
CA ASP A 481 44.38 27.63 -3.49
C ASP A 481 42.93 28.11 -3.62
N LEU A 482 41.97 27.17 -3.62
CA LEU A 482 40.53 27.45 -3.54
C LEU A 482 40.09 27.82 -2.12
N GLY A 483 40.78 27.33 -1.08
CA GLY A 483 40.55 27.76 0.30
C GLY A 483 39.22 27.28 0.90
N SER A 484 38.47 28.18 1.55
CA SER A 484 37.19 27.86 2.21
C SER A 484 36.01 27.81 1.23
N LYS A 485 34.99 27.01 1.57
CA LYS A 485 33.70 26.91 0.86
C LYS A 485 33.10 28.30 0.57
N GLY A 486 32.39 28.43 -0.56
CA GLY A 486 31.77 29.67 -1.05
C GLY A 486 32.39 30.18 -2.36
N ASN A 487 31.69 31.04 -3.09
CA ASN A 487 32.06 31.39 -4.47
C ASN A 487 33.48 31.99 -4.62
N LYS A 488 34.12 31.74 -5.76
CA LYS A 488 35.49 32.16 -6.12
C LYS A 488 35.55 32.70 -7.55
N SER A 489 36.66 33.36 -7.87
CA SER A 489 37.01 33.75 -9.24
C SER A 489 38.46 33.33 -9.53
N VAL A 490 38.68 32.77 -10.72
CA VAL A 490 39.98 32.39 -11.25
C VAL A 490 40.30 33.33 -12.41
N TYR A 491 41.42 34.03 -12.34
CA TYR A 491 41.86 34.95 -13.38
C TYR A 491 42.95 34.30 -14.20
N VAL A 492 42.87 34.28 -15.53
CA VAL A 492 43.79 33.55 -16.42
C VAL A 492 44.29 34.46 -17.55
N TYR A 493 45.58 34.37 -17.90
CA TYR A 493 46.13 34.99 -19.13
C TYR A 493 47.20 34.08 -19.76
N THR A 494 47.53 34.28 -21.04
CA THR A 494 48.75 33.72 -21.67
C THR A 494 49.74 34.80 -22.06
N ARG A 495 51.03 34.44 -22.17
CA ARG A 495 52.12 35.31 -22.60
C ARG A 495 52.99 34.60 -23.64
N ASN A 496 53.19 35.27 -24.77
CA ASN A 496 53.98 34.73 -25.88
C ASN A 496 55.49 34.93 -25.71
N SER A 497 56.27 34.28 -26.58
CA SER A 497 57.74 34.40 -26.59
C SER A 497 58.27 35.83 -26.85
N SER A 498 57.45 36.73 -27.39
CA SER A 498 57.78 38.14 -27.59
C SER A 498 57.41 39.02 -26.39
N GLY A 499 56.90 38.44 -25.30
CA GLY A 499 56.50 39.15 -24.09
C GLY A 499 55.13 39.83 -24.15
N LYS A 500 54.38 39.70 -25.25
CA LYS A 500 52.99 40.17 -25.34
C LYS A 500 52.09 39.27 -24.50
N VAL A 501 51.09 39.86 -23.86
CA VAL A 501 50.18 39.18 -22.93
C VAL A 501 48.75 39.28 -23.48
N SER A 502 47.96 38.23 -23.30
CA SER A 502 46.53 38.28 -23.62
C SER A 502 45.77 39.23 -22.69
N ASN A 503 44.53 39.53 -23.05
CA ASN A 503 43.57 39.98 -22.03
C ASN A 503 43.47 38.92 -20.93
N THR A 504 43.25 39.36 -19.69
CA THR A 504 42.96 38.44 -18.58
C THR A 504 41.46 38.11 -18.60
N VAL A 505 41.13 36.82 -18.55
CA VAL A 505 39.75 36.32 -18.46
C VAL A 505 39.44 35.85 -17.03
N GLU A 506 38.16 35.74 -16.69
CA GLU A 506 37.68 35.31 -15.38
C GLU A 506 36.81 34.05 -15.51
N GLN A 507 37.13 32.99 -14.77
CA GLN A 507 36.23 31.86 -14.51
C GLN A 507 35.64 32.01 -13.11
N LYS A 508 34.31 32.06 -13.00
CA LYS A 508 33.59 32.15 -11.73
C LYS A 508 33.22 30.76 -11.25
N LEU A 509 33.61 30.43 -10.03
CA LEU A 509 33.31 29.15 -9.39
C LEU A 509 32.21 29.37 -8.35
N THR A 510 31.06 28.74 -8.55
CA THR A 510 29.95 28.77 -7.59
C THR A 510 30.04 27.54 -6.70
N TYR A 511 30.07 27.74 -5.38
CA TYR A 511 30.15 26.62 -4.45
C TYR A 511 28.82 25.89 -4.41
N ASN A 512 28.85 24.58 -4.65
CA ASN A 512 27.70 23.70 -4.52
C ASN A 512 27.82 22.89 -3.23
N SER A 513 26.83 22.95 -2.34
CA SER A 513 26.84 22.15 -1.11
C SER A 513 26.16 20.81 -1.36
N PRO A 514 26.72 19.68 -0.91
CA PRO A 514 26.02 18.41 -1.03
C PRO A 514 24.77 18.41 -0.14
N PRO A 515 23.65 17.83 -0.61
CA PRO A 515 22.46 17.68 0.21
C PRO A 515 22.72 16.80 1.44
N GLU A 516 21.89 16.96 2.48
CA GLU A 516 21.95 16.18 3.73
C GLU A 516 20.70 15.28 3.85
N ILE A 517 20.91 14.00 4.15
CA ILE A 517 19.84 13.02 4.44
C ILE A 517 20.07 12.38 5.82
N THR A 518 19.00 11.96 6.48
CA THR A 518 19.06 11.18 7.73
C THR A 518 17.87 10.24 7.83
N ILE A 519 18.12 8.96 8.13
CA ILE A 519 17.08 7.95 8.32
C ILE A 519 17.12 7.48 9.78
N ALA A 520 16.10 7.88 10.54
CA ALA A 520 16.07 7.72 12.00
C ALA A 520 15.64 6.33 12.48
N ASP A 521 14.82 5.63 11.70
CA ASP A 521 14.35 4.27 12.00
C ASP A 521 14.75 3.34 10.85
N LYS A 522 15.94 2.74 10.98
CA LYS A 522 16.52 1.81 10.00
C LYS A 522 15.98 0.41 10.27
N GLN A 523 14.81 0.11 9.71
CA GLN A 523 14.19 -1.21 9.87
C GLN A 523 15.05 -2.29 9.20
N GLU A 524 15.80 -3.09 9.97
CA GLU A 524 16.74 -4.11 9.48
C GLU A 524 16.08 -5.36 8.84
N TRP A 525 14.79 -5.31 8.55
CA TRP A 525 14.02 -6.44 8.03
C TRP A 525 12.81 -6.01 7.19
N PHE A 526 12.35 -6.89 6.30
CA PHE A 526 11.13 -6.71 5.49
C PHE A 526 10.32 -8.02 5.45
N MET A 527 9.00 -7.95 5.27
CA MET A 527 8.20 -9.17 5.08
C MET A 527 8.32 -9.65 3.63
N THR A 528 8.67 -10.92 3.39
CA THR A 528 8.75 -11.50 2.05
C THR A 528 7.42 -11.31 1.31
N GLY A 529 7.48 -10.76 0.09
CA GLY A 529 6.29 -10.45 -0.71
C GLY A 529 5.53 -9.17 -0.31
N SER A 530 6.07 -8.36 0.61
CA SER A 530 5.54 -7.03 0.97
C SER A 530 6.51 -5.92 0.59
N ASP A 531 5.98 -4.72 0.33
CA ASP A 531 6.78 -3.53 0.06
C ASP A 531 7.51 -3.06 1.33
N TYR A 532 8.70 -2.50 1.17
CA TYR A 532 9.49 -1.91 2.26
C TYR A 532 9.32 -0.38 2.28
N ASN A 533 8.84 0.15 3.40
CA ASN A 533 8.55 1.57 3.57
C ASN A 533 9.74 2.29 4.21
N LEU A 534 10.19 3.36 3.57
CA LEU A 534 11.24 4.24 4.02
C LEU A 534 10.64 5.56 4.53
N ALA A 535 11.17 6.07 5.63
CA ALA A 535 10.88 7.41 6.11
C ALA A 535 12.15 8.05 6.68
N GLY A 536 12.34 9.34 6.43
CA GLY A 536 13.51 10.06 6.93
C GLY A 536 13.37 11.57 6.77
N LYS A 537 14.45 12.27 7.05
CA LYS A 537 14.55 13.72 6.91
C LYS A 537 15.67 14.10 5.94
N TRP A 538 15.51 15.24 5.30
CA TRP A 538 16.51 15.80 4.39
C TRP A 538 16.50 17.33 4.38
N LYS A 539 17.60 17.94 3.91
CA LYS A 539 17.67 19.35 3.51
C LYS A 539 18.76 19.52 2.46
N ASP A 540 18.67 20.60 1.70
CA ASP A 540 19.74 21.05 0.82
C ASP A 540 19.95 22.56 0.99
N ALA A 541 21.18 23.04 0.94
CA ALA A 541 21.52 24.40 1.35
C ALA A 541 21.32 25.46 0.25
N ASP A 542 21.39 25.07 -1.03
CA ASP A 542 21.55 26.04 -2.12
C ASP A 542 20.89 25.69 -3.46
N ASP A 543 20.32 24.49 -3.65
CA ASP A 543 19.46 24.18 -4.78
C ASP A 543 17.96 24.18 -4.44
N THR A 544 17.12 24.32 -5.47
CA THR A 544 15.66 24.41 -5.38
C THR A 544 14.95 23.06 -5.48
N ALA A 545 15.64 21.98 -5.87
CA ALA A 545 15.08 20.63 -5.89
C ALA A 545 16.14 19.52 -5.73
N VAL A 546 15.71 18.36 -5.24
CA VAL A 546 16.53 17.13 -5.15
C VAL A 546 15.80 15.90 -5.69
N ASP A 547 16.55 14.93 -6.20
CA ASP A 547 16.10 13.56 -6.45
C ASP A 547 16.46 12.69 -5.24
N ILE A 548 15.52 11.88 -4.76
CA ILE A 548 15.76 10.87 -3.71
C ILE A 548 16.03 9.53 -4.40
N LYS A 549 17.17 8.91 -4.10
CA LYS A 549 17.66 7.69 -4.76
C LYS A 549 17.96 6.58 -3.76
N TYR A 550 17.94 5.35 -4.26
CA TYR A 550 18.38 4.17 -3.52
C TYR A 550 19.08 3.16 -4.43
N SER A 551 19.86 2.27 -3.81
CA SER A 551 20.35 1.03 -4.43
C SER A 551 20.28 -0.12 -3.42
N LEU A 552 20.25 -1.34 -3.95
CA LEU A 552 20.41 -2.58 -3.20
C LEU A 552 21.70 -3.27 -3.69
N ASP A 553 22.55 -3.68 -2.75
CA ASP A 553 23.80 -4.43 -2.99
C ASP A 553 24.75 -3.75 -4.00
N ASP A 554 24.90 -2.42 -3.90
CA ASP A 554 25.62 -1.55 -4.86
C ASP A 554 25.19 -1.74 -6.34
N GLY A 555 23.97 -2.23 -6.56
CA GLY A 555 23.39 -2.48 -7.86
C GLY A 555 22.87 -1.23 -8.59
N VAL A 556 21.90 -1.44 -9.49
CA VAL A 556 21.34 -0.37 -10.33
C VAL A 556 20.61 0.66 -9.48
N VAL A 557 21.10 1.89 -9.51
CA VAL A 557 20.50 3.07 -8.87
C VAL A 557 19.06 3.28 -9.35
N LYS A 558 18.14 3.47 -8.39
CA LYS A 558 16.72 3.72 -8.62
C LYS A 558 16.28 5.01 -7.93
N THR A 559 15.34 5.72 -8.54
CA THR A 559 14.77 6.97 -7.99
C THR A 559 13.51 6.65 -7.17
N LEU A 560 13.49 7.01 -5.88
CA LEU A 560 12.30 6.98 -5.04
C LEU A 560 11.37 8.18 -5.32
N SER A 561 11.95 9.35 -5.62
CA SER A 561 11.22 10.58 -5.94
C SER A 561 12.10 11.52 -6.75
N ARG A 562 11.53 12.21 -7.74
CA ARG A 562 12.24 13.12 -8.65
C ARG A 562 11.79 14.57 -8.45
N GLY A 563 12.72 15.51 -8.45
CA GLY A 563 12.44 16.94 -8.40
C GLY A 563 11.69 17.40 -7.14
N VAL A 564 12.02 16.83 -5.98
CA VAL A 564 11.39 17.16 -4.71
C VAL A 564 11.78 18.59 -4.31
N ALA A 565 10.78 19.47 -4.20
CA ALA A 565 11.01 20.90 -4.05
C ALA A 565 11.64 21.28 -2.70
N ASN A 566 12.80 21.95 -2.77
CA ASN A 566 13.54 22.54 -1.66
C ASN A 566 13.27 24.06 -1.57
N SER A 567 11.99 24.46 -1.46
CA SER A 567 11.62 25.88 -1.31
C SER A 567 10.85 26.12 0.00
N PRO A 568 11.33 26.99 0.91
CA PRO A 568 12.66 27.62 0.93
C PRO A 568 13.80 26.60 1.10
N VAL A 569 15.02 27.01 0.72
CA VAL A 569 16.26 26.22 0.88
C VAL A 569 16.68 26.10 2.37
N ASP A 570 17.68 25.25 2.65
CA ASP A 570 18.22 24.87 3.97
C ASP A 570 17.14 24.54 5.02
N THR A 571 16.01 24.00 4.56
CA THR A 571 14.86 23.68 5.43
C THR A 571 14.73 22.18 5.56
N LEU A 572 14.78 21.69 6.81
CA LEU A 572 14.62 20.27 7.14
C LEU A 572 13.20 19.79 6.80
N ARG A 573 13.11 18.79 5.93
CA ARG A 573 11.88 18.24 5.35
C ARG A 573 11.79 16.75 5.63
N ASP A 574 10.58 16.25 5.80
CA ASP A 574 10.30 14.81 5.83
C ASP A 574 10.22 14.26 4.40
N PHE A 575 10.59 12.99 4.22
CA PHE A 575 10.29 12.22 3.03
C PHE A 575 9.79 10.82 3.39
N THR A 576 9.04 10.22 2.46
CA THR A 576 8.64 8.82 2.50
C THR A 576 8.92 8.17 1.16
N GLY A 577 9.41 6.94 1.14
CA GLY A 577 9.66 6.16 -0.07
C GLY A 577 9.16 4.73 0.08
N VAL A 578 8.96 4.04 -1.04
CA VAL A 578 8.52 2.64 -1.06
C VAL A 578 9.42 1.86 -2.00
N ILE A 579 10.05 0.79 -1.50
CA ILE A 579 10.77 -0.19 -2.32
C ILE A 579 9.81 -1.37 -2.58
N PRO A 580 9.43 -1.65 -3.84
CA PRO A 580 8.45 -2.70 -4.13
C PRO A 580 8.92 -4.11 -3.75
N ALA A 581 8.00 -4.95 -3.30
CA ALA A 581 8.23 -6.36 -2.97
C ALA A 581 8.92 -7.14 -4.10
N SER A 582 8.57 -6.83 -5.35
CA SER A 582 9.14 -7.43 -6.56
C SER A 582 10.62 -7.10 -6.80
N VAL A 583 11.15 -6.08 -6.10
CA VAL A 583 12.58 -5.71 -6.11
C VAL A 583 13.33 -6.38 -4.97
N LEU A 584 12.67 -6.70 -3.86
CA LEU A 584 13.26 -7.26 -2.63
C LEU A 584 13.33 -8.79 -2.62
N GLY A 585 12.45 -9.48 -3.33
CA GLY A 585 12.46 -10.95 -3.40
C GLY A 585 12.39 -11.63 -2.03
N ASP A 586 13.28 -12.61 -1.82
CA ASP A 586 13.39 -13.46 -0.63
C ASP A 586 14.82 -13.54 -0.05
N THR A 587 15.69 -12.58 -0.39
CA THR A 587 17.09 -12.49 0.03
C THR A 587 17.36 -11.28 0.94
N SER A 588 18.45 -11.31 1.72
CA SER A 588 18.93 -10.11 2.43
C SER A 588 19.65 -9.17 1.47
N HIS A 589 19.55 -7.87 1.71
CA HIS A 589 20.15 -6.82 0.89
C HIS A 589 20.88 -5.77 1.75
N GLU A 590 21.95 -5.18 1.23
CA GLU A 590 22.48 -3.91 1.71
C GLU A 590 21.75 -2.76 1.01
N LEU A 591 21.00 -1.96 1.76
CA LEU A 591 20.24 -0.82 1.26
C LEU A 591 21.00 0.47 1.51
N SER A 592 21.33 1.19 0.43
CA SER A 592 21.90 2.54 0.45
C SER A 592 20.89 3.55 -0.07
N VAL A 593 20.67 4.65 0.67
CA VAL A 593 19.73 5.74 0.30
C VAL A 593 20.46 7.08 0.35
N TRP A 594 20.30 7.90 -0.70
CA TRP A 594 20.93 9.22 -0.81
C TRP A 594 20.09 10.20 -1.63
N LEU A 595 20.54 11.45 -1.68
CA LEU A 595 19.94 12.54 -2.44
C LEU A 595 20.89 12.96 -3.55
N THR A 596 20.36 13.48 -4.65
CA THR A 596 21.12 14.22 -5.65
C THR A 596 20.45 15.57 -5.87
N ASP A 597 21.20 16.67 -5.83
CA ASP A 597 20.67 17.99 -6.21
C ASP A 597 20.44 18.12 -7.73
N ALA A 598 19.86 19.24 -8.16
CA ALA A 598 19.63 19.53 -9.59
C ALA A 598 20.92 19.77 -10.41
N ARG A 599 22.09 19.82 -9.76
CA ARG A 599 23.43 20.03 -10.37
C ARG A 599 24.25 18.74 -10.42
N GLY A 600 23.73 17.63 -9.89
CA GLY A 600 24.34 16.31 -9.92
C GLY A 600 25.20 15.95 -8.72
N MET A 601 25.18 16.73 -7.62
CA MET A 601 25.93 16.40 -6.41
C MET A 601 25.13 15.47 -5.49
N ASP A 602 25.76 14.38 -5.07
CA ASP A 602 25.17 13.41 -4.15
C ASP A 602 25.42 13.75 -2.68
N SER A 603 24.44 13.44 -1.82
CA SER A 603 24.63 13.40 -0.37
C SER A 603 25.56 12.26 0.03
N ALA A 604 26.08 12.29 1.25
CA ALA A 604 26.55 11.04 1.87
C ALA A 604 25.39 10.02 1.91
N PRO A 605 25.61 8.74 1.55
CA PRO A 605 24.58 7.72 1.61
C PRO A 605 24.35 7.23 3.05
N GLU A 606 23.08 6.95 3.37
CA GLU A 606 22.68 6.21 4.55
C GLU A 606 22.53 4.73 4.18
N THR A 607 23.40 3.88 4.74
CA THR A 607 23.47 2.44 4.41
C THR A 607 23.16 1.55 5.63
N TRP A 608 22.43 0.45 5.42
CA TRP A 608 22.22 -0.64 6.39
C TRP A 608 21.72 -1.94 5.72
N THR A 609 21.84 -3.07 6.42
CA THR A 609 21.32 -4.37 5.93
C THR A 609 19.84 -4.53 6.25
N ILE A 610 19.07 -5.04 5.29
CA ILE A 610 17.68 -5.46 5.44
C ILE A 610 17.53 -6.96 5.14
N SER A 611 16.83 -7.70 6.00
CA SER A 611 16.67 -9.16 5.86
C SER A 611 15.21 -9.62 5.71
N PRO A 612 14.92 -10.60 4.83
CA PRO A 612 13.57 -11.09 4.57
C PRO A 612 13.05 -11.83 5.80
N HIS A 613 11.77 -11.67 6.09
CA HIS A 613 11.05 -12.36 7.16
C HIS A 613 9.78 -12.98 6.59
N THR A 614 9.53 -14.24 6.94
CA THR A 614 8.32 -14.94 6.51
C THR A 614 7.21 -14.75 7.54
N ALA A 615 5.99 -14.48 7.05
CA ALA A 615 4.81 -14.46 7.90
C ALA A 615 4.59 -15.84 8.55
N PRO A 616 4.21 -15.92 9.83
CA PRO A 616 3.92 -17.19 10.47
C PRO A 616 2.84 -18.00 9.74
N ASP A 617 3.16 -19.23 9.33
CA ASP A 617 2.18 -20.22 8.82
C ASP A 617 1.71 -21.06 10.00
N VAL A 618 0.61 -20.63 10.63
CA VAL A 618 0.18 -21.21 11.91
C VAL A 618 -0.81 -22.36 11.69
N SER A 619 -0.53 -23.49 12.34
CA SER A 619 -1.46 -24.63 12.42
C SER A 619 -1.84 -24.94 13.86
N ALA A 620 -3.03 -25.53 14.04
CA ALA A 620 -3.59 -25.89 15.33
C ALA A 620 -4.45 -27.18 15.21
N ASN A 621 -4.41 -28.01 16.24
CA ASN A 621 -5.20 -29.24 16.37
C ASN A 621 -5.56 -29.48 17.85
N LEU A 622 -6.78 -29.96 18.12
CA LEU A 622 -7.25 -30.34 19.46
C LEU A 622 -7.59 -31.84 19.52
N THR A 623 -7.06 -32.51 20.53
CA THR A 623 -7.42 -33.87 20.95
C THR A 623 -7.95 -33.83 22.39
N ILE A 624 -9.02 -34.58 22.65
CA ILE A 624 -9.60 -34.76 24.00
C ILE A 624 -9.40 -36.24 24.36
N GLY A 625 -8.82 -36.53 25.53
CA GLY A 625 -8.31 -37.86 25.89
C GLY A 625 -9.38 -38.92 26.17
N LYS A 626 -10.62 -38.52 26.47
CA LYS A 626 -11.78 -39.39 26.66
C LYS A 626 -13.00 -38.79 25.95
N ALA A 627 -13.80 -39.63 25.30
CA ALA A 627 -15.06 -39.20 24.68
C ALA A 627 -16.20 -39.04 25.72
N GLU A 628 -16.10 -39.73 26.85
CA GLU A 628 -17.09 -39.72 27.93
C GLU A 628 -16.37 -39.74 29.28
N ILE A 629 -16.94 -39.06 30.27
CA ILE A 629 -16.57 -39.13 31.70
C ILE A 629 -17.83 -39.11 32.57
N LEU A 630 -17.74 -39.59 33.81
CA LEU A 630 -18.76 -39.36 34.83
C LEU A 630 -18.62 -37.96 35.44
N GLU A 631 -19.67 -37.48 36.11
CA GLU A 631 -19.55 -36.39 37.06
C GLU A 631 -18.50 -36.71 38.14
N SER A 632 -17.76 -35.71 38.63
CA SER A 632 -16.53 -35.80 39.46
C SER A 632 -15.23 -36.29 38.77
N GLU A 633 -15.29 -36.82 37.55
CA GLU A 633 -14.08 -37.27 36.83
C GLU A 633 -13.34 -36.14 36.09
N THR A 634 -12.15 -36.47 35.56
CA THR A 634 -11.31 -35.59 34.75
C THR A 634 -11.01 -36.16 33.37
N VAL A 635 -10.72 -35.26 32.43
CA VAL A 635 -10.27 -35.57 31.06
C VAL A 635 -9.14 -34.63 30.64
N GLU A 636 -8.08 -35.18 30.05
CA GLU A 636 -6.96 -34.41 29.51
C GLU A 636 -7.31 -33.83 28.13
N PHE A 637 -6.96 -32.56 27.92
CA PHE A 637 -7.01 -31.86 26.66
C PHE A 637 -5.59 -31.66 26.15
N THR A 638 -5.32 -32.06 24.90
CA THR A 638 -4.02 -31.88 24.23
C THR A 638 -4.21 -31.00 23.00
N SER A 639 -3.59 -29.83 23.03
CA SER A 639 -3.63 -28.81 21.98
C SER A 639 -2.27 -28.70 21.30
N THR A 640 -2.18 -29.14 20.04
CA THR A 640 -0.94 -29.11 19.25
C THR A 640 -0.97 -27.99 18.23
N PHE A 641 0.00 -27.07 18.28
CA PHE A 641 0.13 -25.95 17.34
C PHE A 641 1.60 -25.70 16.95
N GLN A 642 1.80 -25.09 15.79
CA GLN A 642 3.13 -24.87 15.19
C GLN A 642 3.09 -23.66 14.26
N ASN A 643 4.11 -22.81 14.32
CA ASN A 643 4.47 -21.94 13.19
C ASN A 643 5.33 -22.76 12.23
N LYS A 644 4.79 -23.12 11.07
CA LYS A 644 5.45 -23.93 10.03
C LYS A 644 6.39 -23.12 9.13
N ALA A 645 6.33 -21.79 9.19
CA ALA A 645 7.19 -20.95 8.38
C ALA A 645 8.67 -21.15 8.77
N LEU A 646 9.55 -21.13 7.76
CA LEU A 646 10.99 -21.28 7.97
C LEU A 646 11.59 -20.02 8.63
N ALA A 647 12.71 -20.19 9.31
CA ALA A 647 13.42 -19.07 9.91
C ALA A 647 13.99 -18.11 8.83
N PRO A 648 13.98 -16.78 9.04
CA PRO A 648 13.40 -16.09 10.19
C PRO A 648 11.89 -15.85 10.03
N SER A 649 11.12 -16.36 10.99
CA SER A 649 9.71 -16.03 11.18
C SER A 649 9.48 -15.70 12.65
N VAL A 650 8.91 -14.54 12.92
CA VAL A 650 8.70 -14.04 14.29
C VAL A 650 7.23 -14.22 14.66
N TRP A 651 6.99 -14.99 15.72
CA TRP A 651 5.67 -15.14 16.32
C TRP A 651 5.77 -14.92 17.84
N ASN A 652 5.54 -13.67 18.24
CA ASN A 652 5.67 -13.17 19.61
C ASN A 652 4.29 -12.99 20.26
N ASN A 653 4.28 -12.76 21.58
CA ASN A 653 3.07 -12.49 22.37
C ASN A 653 1.97 -13.55 22.16
N VAL A 654 2.36 -14.81 21.96
CA VAL A 654 1.43 -15.87 21.59
C VAL A 654 0.49 -16.15 22.75
N LEU A 655 -0.81 -16.12 22.45
CA LEU A 655 -1.91 -16.36 23.36
C LEU A 655 -2.74 -17.53 22.83
N TYR A 656 -2.97 -18.51 23.69
CA TYR A 656 -3.95 -19.57 23.50
C TYR A 656 -5.28 -19.15 24.15
N GLU A 657 -6.42 -19.37 23.50
CA GLU A 657 -7.76 -19.17 24.07
C GLU A 657 -8.72 -20.29 23.63
N THR A 658 -9.47 -20.88 24.56
CA THR A 658 -10.58 -21.80 24.26
C THR A 658 -11.79 -21.06 23.68
N THR A 659 -12.34 -21.52 22.56
CA THR A 659 -13.41 -20.80 21.81
C THR A 659 -14.73 -20.71 22.57
N GLU A 660 -15.25 -21.84 23.03
CA GLU A 660 -16.47 -21.94 23.83
C GLU A 660 -16.18 -21.74 25.32
N ALA A 661 -17.21 -21.31 26.05
CA ALA A 661 -17.22 -21.24 27.51
C ALA A 661 -17.53 -22.63 28.09
N PHE A 662 -16.74 -23.10 29.06
CA PHE A 662 -17.01 -24.37 29.73
C PHE A 662 -18.31 -24.29 30.58
N PRO A 663 -19.17 -25.33 30.61
CA PRO A 663 -20.42 -25.34 31.38
C PRO A 663 -20.23 -25.07 32.88
N ALA A 664 -21.32 -24.73 33.59
CA ALA A 664 -21.31 -24.25 34.97
C ALA A 664 -20.57 -25.17 35.97
N ASN A 665 -20.73 -26.49 35.79
CA ASN A 665 -20.10 -27.56 36.58
C ASN A 665 -18.75 -28.03 36.02
N VAL A 666 -18.15 -27.33 35.05
CA VAL A 666 -16.88 -27.74 34.42
C VAL A 666 -15.79 -26.69 34.64
N THR A 667 -14.67 -27.13 35.21
CA THR A 667 -13.53 -26.27 35.59
C THR A 667 -12.23 -26.76 34.97
N VAL A 668 -11.26 -25.88 34.75
CA VAL A 668 -9.90 -26.28 34.34
C VAL A 668 -8.98 -26.32 35.56
N ASP A 669 -8.25 -27.43 35.73
CA ASP A 669 -7.17 -27.52 36.72
C ASP A 669 -5.95 -26.71 36.23
N LYS A 670 -5.81 -25.49 36.74
CA LYS A 670 -4.69 -24.59 36.41
C LYS A 670 -3.32 -25.17 36.78
N THR A 671 -3.23 -26.13 37.69
CA THR A 671 -1.94 -26.74 38.09
C THR A 671 -1.45 -27.80 37.11
N SER A 672 -2.36 -28.34 36.29
CA SER A 672 -2.05 -29.33 35.24
C SER A 672 -1.46 -28.73 33.95
N VAL A 673 -1.58 -27.40 33.75
CA VAL A 673 -1.28 -26.75 32.46
C VAL A 673 0.21 -26.79 32.13
N LYS A 674 0.57 -27.47 31.04
CA LYS A 674 1.96 -27.69 30.61
C LYS A 674 2.16 -27.42 29.12
N LEU A 675 3.27 -26.78 28.77
CA LEU A 675 3.74 -26.60 27.40
C LEU A 675 4.94 -27.51 27.15
N ASN A 676 4.84 -28.44 26.20
CA ASN A 676 5.86 -29.46 25.92
C ASN A 676 6.34 -30.18 27.20
N GLY A 677 5.39 -30.50 28.10
CA GLY A 677 5.65 -31.14 29.40
C GLY A 677 6.12 -30.20 30.52
N THR A 678 6.47 -28.95 30.23
CA THR A 678 6.93 -27.96 31.22
C THR A 678 5.75 -27.17 31.78
N THR A 679 5.61 -27.09 33.10
CA THR A 679 4.54 -26.34 33.77
C THR A 679 4.61 -24.85 33.45
N ILE A 680 3.46 -24.23 33.15
CA ILE A 680 3.34 -22.79 32.90
C ILE A 680 3.12 -22.04 34.22
N ALA A 681 3.65 -20.82 34.34
CA ALA A 681 3.45 -19.99 35.53
C ALA A 681 1.97 -19.61 35.72
N ALA A 682 1.48 -19.66 36.96
CA ALA A 682 0.08 -19.36 37.28
C ALA A 682 -0.37 -17.93 36.90
N SER A 683 0.58 -16.98 36.78
CA SER A 683 0.35 -15.61 36.30
C SER A 683 0.01 -15.50 34.79
N ASP A 684 0.34 -16.55 34.04
CA ASP A 684 0.14 -16.64 32.60
C ASP A 684 -1.08 -17.49 32.22
N ILE A 685 -1.78 -18.05 33.22
CA ILE A 685 -2.96 -18.89 33.07
C ILE A 685 -4.19 -18.17 33.63
N GLU A 686 -5.08 -17.75 32.74
CA GLU A 686 -6.37 -17.16 33.09
C GLU A 686 -7.50 -18.16 32.84
N PHE A 687 -8.40 -18.27 33.81
CA PHE A 687 -9.73 -18.86 33.64
C PHE A 687 -10.64 -17.91 34.40
N SER A 688 -11.34 -17.05 33.67
CA SER A 688 -12.05 -15.89 34.22
C SER A 688 -13.57 -16.03 34.06
N ALA A 689 -14.33 -14.95 34.24
CA ALA A 689 -15.79 -14.99 34.32
C ALA A 689 -16.48 -15.42 33.00
N ASP A 690 -15.77 -15.37 31.86
CA ASP A 690 -16.23 -15.91 30.58
C ASP A 690 -16.12 -17.44 30.49
N ARG A 691 -15.57 -18.09 31.53
CA ARG A 691 -15.31 -19.53 31.63
C ARG A 691 -14.47 -20.09 30.47
N LYS A 692 -13.56 -19.28 29.94
CA LYS A 692 -12.56 -19.70 28.94
C LYS A 692 -11.18 -19.82 29.58
N LEU A 693 -10.40 -20.80 29.13
CA LEU A 693 -8.99 -20.89 29.43
C LEU A 693 -8.20 -20.01 28.45
N LYS A 694 -7.43 -19.07 28.98
CA LYS A 694 -6.45 -18.28 28.22
C LYS A 694 -5.07 -18.51 28.79
N VAL A 695 -4.08 -18.72 27.92
CA VAL A 695 -2.70 -19.02 28.33
C VAL A 695 -1.71 -18.20 27.52
N LYS A 696 -0.85 -17.43 28.20
CA LYS A 696 0.25 -16.70 27.57
C LYS A 696 1.43 -17.64 27.36
N LEU A 697 1.90 -17.71 26.12
CA LEU A 697 2.94 -18.65 25.66
C LEU A 697 4.22 -17.92 25.22
N GLY A 698 4.20 -16.58 25.14
CA GLY A 698 5.40 -15.77 24.88
C GLY A 698 5.83 -15.82 23.42
N LYS A 699 7.08 -16.24 23.15
CA LYS A 699 7.65 -16.35 21.80
C LYS A 699 7.74 -17.81 21.39
N ILE A 700 7.22 -18.12 20.20
CA ILE A 700 7.35 -19.45 19.59
C ILE A 700 8.36 -19.36 18.44
N ALA A 701 9.30 -20.30 18.41
CA ALA A 701 10.28 -20.40 17.34
C ALA A 701 9.66 -20.98 16.05
N PRO A 702 10.13 -20.56 14.86
CA PRO A 702 9.75 -21.19 13.59
C PRO A 702 10.03 -22.71 13.61
N SER A 703 9.19 -23.46 12.92
CA SER A 703 9.15 -24.92 12.87
C SER A 703 8.94 -25.67 14.20
N ALA A 704 8.86 -24.98 15.35
CA ALA A 704 8.68 -25.65 16.65
C ALA A 704 7.24 -26.15 16.84
N VAL A 705 7.08 -27.47 17.01
CA VAL A 705 5.80 -28.08 17.42
C VAL A 705 5.62 -27.88 18.92
N MET A 706 4.46 -27.32 19.29
CA MET A 706 4.10 -26.99 20.66
C MET A 706 2.88 -27.81 21.06
N ASN A 707 2.95 -28.50 22.19
CA ASN A 707 1.87 -29.28 22.78
C ASN A 707 1.51 -28.67 24.13
N LEU A 708 0.35 -27.99 24.20
CA LEU A 708 -0.24 -27.50 25.44
C LEU A 708 -1.20 -28.57 25.97
N THR A 709 -0.93 -29.13 27.15
CA THR A 709 -1.81 -30.09 27.83
C THR A 709 -2.40 -29.51 29.12
N TYR A 710 -3.63 -29.87 29.44
CA TYR A 710 -4.31 -29.51 30.69
C TYR A 710 -5.50 -30.44 30.98
N ASN A 711 -5.86 -30.56 32.25
CA ASN A 711 -7.01 -31.33 32.71
C ASN A 711 -8.25 -30.45 32.85
N VAL A 712 -9.36 -30.94 32.29
CA VAL A 712 -10.71 -30.45 32.52
C VAL A 712 -11.38 -31.36 33.55
N VAL A 713 -11.99 -30.74 34.56
CA VAL A 713 -12.56 -31.39 35.75
C VAL A 713 -14.07 -31.16 35.76
N SER A 714 -14.84 -32.24 35.80
CA SER A 714 -16.28 -32.20 36.09
C SER A 714 -16.48 -32.08 37.60
N GLN A 715 -17.21 -31.08 38.06
CA GLN A 715 -17.61 -30.88 39.45
C GLN A 715 -18.94 -31.58 39.71
N ILE A 716 -19.16 -32.03 40.95
CA ILE A 716 -20.46 -32.54 41.40
C ILE A 716 -21.46 -31.37 41.38
N ALA A 717 -22.59 -31.54 40.71
CA ALA A 717 -23.65 -30.54 40.68
C ALA A 717 -24.60 -30.68 41.88
N GLU A 718 -25.11 -29.54 42.36
CA GLU A 718 -26.19 -29.48 43.34
C GLU A 718 -27.35 -28.65 42.72
N PRO A 719 -28.49 -29.26 42.37
CA PRO A 719 -28.79 -30.71 42.41
C PRO A 719 -27.96 -31.52 41.38
N PRO A 720 -27.86 -32.85 41.54
CA PRO A 720 -27.18 -33.73 40.59
C PRO A 720 -27.74 -33.61 39.16
N ILE A 721 -26.89 -33.88 38.16
CA ILE A 721 -27.31 -33.82 36.76
C ILE A 721 -28.22 -35.01 36.38
N ASP A 722 -29.38 -34.73 35.80
CA ASP A 722 -30.37 -35.73 35.35
C ASP A 722 -30.14 -36.21 33.90
N LYS A 723 -29.26 -35.51 33.17
CA LYS A 723 -29.03 -35.69 31.73
C LYS A 723 -27.55 -35.52 31.39
N ASN A 724 -27.15 -36.15 30.29
CA ASN A 724 -25.83 -35.98 29.70
C ASN A 724 -25.54 -34.50 29.36
N ILE A 725 -24.42 -33.97 29.82
CA ILE A 725 -23.94 -32.64 29.43
C ILE A 725 -22.92 -32.81 28.30
N GLU A 726 -23.23 -32.23 27.14
CA GLU A 726 -22.34 -32.20 25.98
C GLU A 726 -21.38 -31.00 26.10
N VAL A 727 -20.07 -31.27 26.25
CA VAL A 727 -19.04 -30.24 26.34
C VAL A 727 -18.33 -30.12 24.99
N LYS A 728 -18.53 -28.99 24.31
CA LYS A 728 -17.94 -28.69 23.00
C LYS A 728 -16.77 -27.73 23.13
N GLN A 729 -15.66 -28.02 22.47
CA GLN A 729 -14.49 -27.16 22.51
C GLN A 729 -13.68 -27.16 21.21
N ALA A 730 -13.24 -25.97 20.84
CA ALA A 730 -12.07 -25.73 20.00
C ALA A 730 -11.19 -24.68 20.71
N TYR A 731 -10.03 -24.36 20.15
CA TYR A 731 -9.23 -23.23 20.60
C TYR A 731 -8.75 -22.37 19.43
N LYS A 732 -8.37 -21.14 19.74
CA LYS A 732 -7.56 -20.26 18.92
C LYS A 732 -6.16 -20.13 19.52
N VAL A 733 -5.16 -20.00 18.66
CA VAL A 733 -3.83 -19.54 19.04
C VAL A 733 -3.48 -18.33 18.17
N SER A 734 -3.12 -17.22 18.80
CA SER A 734 -2.91 -15.93 18.15
C SER A 734 -1.60 -15.31 18.63
N GLY A 735 -0.90 -14.55 17.78
CA GLY A 735 0.33 -13.87 18.16
C GLY A 735 0.72 -12.80 17.15
N THR A 736 1.68 -11.95 17.51
CA THR A 736 2.13 -10.82 16.69
C THR A 736 3.38 -11.15 15.88
N THR A 737 3.37 -10.80 14.60
CA THR A 737 4.53 -10.80 13.70
C THR A 737 5.58 -9.75 14.07
N ALA A 738 6.73 -9.74 13.38
CA ALA A 738 7.69 -8.63 13.44
C ALA A 738 7.05 -7.26 13.09
N ALA A 739 6.09 -7.24 12.17
CA ALA A 739 5.34 -6.05 11.75
C ALA A 739 4.21 -5.63 12.71
N GLY A 740 4.09 -6.25 13.89
CA GLY A 740 3.00 -6.00 14.83
C GLY A 740 1.63 -6.53 14.40
N THR A 741 1.47 -6.99 13.15
CA THR A 741 0.23 -7.64 12.69
C THR A 741 -0.06 -8.93 13.46
N THR A 742 -1.34 -9.20 13.73
CA THR A 742 -1.77 -10.43 14.42
C THR A 742 -2.00 -11.55 13.41
N VAL A 743 -1.42 -12.72 13.67
CA VAL A 743 -1.73 -13.97 12.96
C VAL A 743 -2.36 -14.94 13.96
N GLU A 744 -3.50 -15.52 13.59
CA GLU A 744 -4.21 -16.52 14.38
C GLU A 744 -4.51 -17.79 13.58
N ALA A 745 -4.61 -18.91 14.29
CA ALA A 745 -5.16 -20.16 13.78
C ALA A 745 -6.17 -20.74 14.78
N SER A 746 -7.14 -21.50 14.27
CA SER A 746 -8.10 -22.26 15.07
C SER A 746 -7.85 -23.75 14.92
N SER A 747 -8.15 -24.54 15.97
CA SER A 747 -8.09 -26.01 15.92
C SER A 747 -9.14 -26.66 15.00
N GLY A 748 -9.95 -25.86 14.30
CA GLY A 748 -10.95 -26.31 13.34
C GLY A 748 -12.31 -26.51 13.99
N ALA A 749 -13.00 -27.58 13.62
CA ALA A 749 -14.32 -27.93 14.15
C ALA A 749 -14.27 -28.24 15.66
N LEU A 750 -15.37 -27.94 16.35
CA LEU A 750 -15.56 -28.28 17.75
C LEU A 750 -15.39 -29.79 17.97
N LYS A 751 -14.58 -30.16 18.96
CA LYS A 751 -14.49 -31.50 19.53
C LYS A 751 -15.46 -31.61 20.71
N THR A 752 -16.09 -32.76 20.86
CA THR A 752 -17.06 -33.02 21.93
C THR A 752 -16.54 -34.09 22.88
N PHE A 753 -16.81 -33.94 24.18
CA PHE A 753 -16.94 -35.06 25.10
C PHE A 753 -18.24 -34.94 25.90
N ILE A 754 -18.70 -36.05 26.50
CA ILE A 754 -19.95 -36.11 27.26
C ILE A 754 -19.64 -36.31 28.74
N ILE A 755 -20.28 -35.54 29.60
CA ILE A 755 -20.36 -35.82 31.04
C ILE A 755 -21.66 -36.56 31.30
N LYS A 756 -21.55 -37.79 31.81
CA LYS A 756 -22.68 -38.64 32.20
C LYS A 756 -23.05 -38.41 33.67
N PRO A 757 -24.35 -38.45 34.00
CA PRO A 757 -24.83 -38.58 35.38
C PRO A 757 -24.17 -39.73 36.13
N ARG A 758 -24.11 -39.60 37.47
CA ARG A 758 -23.72 -40.69 38.36
C ARG A 758 -24.94 -41.56 38.68
N ILE A 759 -24.69 -42.85 38.85
CA ILE A 759 -25.67 -43.84 39.31
C ILE A 759 -25.33 -44.30 40.73
N ALA A 760 -26.33 -44.78 41.44
CA ALA A 760 -26.18 -45.48 42.72
C ALA A 760 -27.15 -46.67 42.78
N ASP A 761 -26.82 -47.63 43.64
CA ASP A 761 -27.61 -48.84 43.87
C ASP A 761 -28.30 -48.77 45.24
N ILE A 762 -29.52 -49.31 45.32
CA ILE A 762 -30.27 -49.54 46.57
C ILE A 762 -30.52 -51.04 46.70
N THR A 763 -30.06 -51.63 47.79
CA THR A 763 -30.36 -53.01 48.16
C THR A 763 -31.73 -53.09 48.83
N VAL A 764 -32.54 -54.07 48.43
CA VAL A 764 -33.88 -54.30 48.97
C VAL A 764 -33.93 -55.71 49.56
N LEU A 765 -34.26 -55.83 50.85
CA LEU A 765 -34.34 -57.11 51.55
C LEU A 765 -35.75 -57.36 52.08
N TYR A 766 -36.18 -58.62 52.03
CA TYR A 766 -37.45 -59.08 52.59
C TYR A 766 -37.16 -60.13 53.68
N LEU A 767 -37.12 -59.68 54.94
CA LEU A 767 -36.61 -60.45 56.08
C LEU A 767 -37.74 -60.96 56.99
N GLU A 768 -37.53 -62.09 57.64
CA GLU A 768 -38.34 -62.50 58.78
C GLU A 768 -37.96 -61.68 60.03
N GLU A 769 -38.95 -61.13 60.73
CA GLU A 769 -38.74 -60.36 61.96
C GLU A 769 -38.12 -61.21 63.07
N ASP A 770 -37.25 -60.62 63.90
CA ASP A 770 -36.44 -61.31 64.93
C ASP A 770 -35.54 -62.45 64.39
N SER A 771 -35.27 -62.48 63.08
CA SER A 771 -34.35 -63.42 62.44
C SER A 771 -33.56 -62.75 61.30
N GLU A 772 -32.47 -63.36 60.85
CA GLU A 772 -31.69 -62.90 59.68
C GLU A 772 -32.12 -63.64 58.39
N ARG A 773 -33.28 -64.31 58.41
CA ARG A 773 -33.74 -65.14 57.30
C ARG A 773 -34.44 -64.29 56.24
N GLU A 774 -33.81 -64.18 55.09
CA GLU A 774 -34.45 -63.67 53.89
C GLU A 774 -35.55 -64.62 53.41
N LEU A 775 -36.73 -64.06 53.14
CA LEU A 775 -37.94 -64.77 52.72
C LEU A 775 -38.09 -64.80 51.18
N THR A 776 -37.53 -63.83 50.48
CA THR A 776 -37.50 -63.75 49.00
C THR A 776 -36.45 -62.76 48.54
N GLU A 777 -35.66 -63.15 47.54
CA GLU A 777 -34.61 -62.30 46.94
C GLU A 777 -35.20 -61.13 46.13
N GLU A 778 -34.47 -60.03 46.03
CA GLU A 778 -34.67 -58.91 45.10
C GLU A 778 -33.32 -58.48 44.50
N PRO A 779 -33.23 -58.21 43.18
CA PRO A 779 -32.07 -57.51 42.63
C PRO A 779 -31.98 -56.09 43.21
N SER A 780 -30.76 -55.64 43.54
CA SER A 780 -30.53 -54.22 43.84
C SER A 780 -31.07 -53.33 42.71
N LEU A 781 -31.77 -52.27 43.09
CA LEU A 781 -32.28 -51.28 42.14
C LEU A 781 -31.16 -50.29 41.82
N THR A 782 -30.95 -49.96 40.55
CA THR A 782 -29.96 -48.98 40.10
C THR A 782 -30.67 -47.79 39.46
N GLY A 783 -30.34 -46.57 39.87
CA GLY A 783 -30.91 -45.34 39.32
C GLY A 783 -29.95 -44.15 39.34
N LEU A 784 -30.40 -43.01 38.84
CA LEU A 784 -29.59 -41.78 38.82
C LEU A 784 -29.48 -41.19 40.22
N ILE A 785 -28.29 -40.75 40.65
CA ILE A 785 -28.16 -40.09 41.96
C ILE A 785 -29.09 -38.87 42.03
N GLY A 786 -29.92 -38.81 43.07
CA GLY A 786 -30.93 -37.78 43.26
C GLY A 786 -32.33 -38.11 42.72
N GLU A 787 -32.49 -39.19 41.95
CA GLU A 787 -33.80 -39.72 41.52
C GLU A 787 -34.51 -40.44 42.68
N GLU A 788 -35.82 -40.23 42.79
CA GLU A 788 -36.68 -40.93 43.76
C GLU A 788 -37.26 -42.20 43.14
N VAL A 789 -37.21 -43.31 43.88
CA VAL A 789 -37.85 -44.59 43.54
C VAL A 789 -38.83 -44.99 44.64
N THR A 790 -39.99 -45.50 44.25
CA THR A 790 -40.96 -46.09 45.18
C THR A 790 -40.82 -47.60 45.15
N ILE A 791 -40.63 -48.20 46.32
CA ILE A 791 -40.38 -49.63 46.50
C ILE A 791 -41.56 -50.21 47.30
N SER A 792 -42.23 -51.22 46.76
CA SER A 792 -43.42 -51.83 47.35
C SER A 792 -43.08 -53.16 48.03
N ALA A 793 -43.63 -53.38 49.23
CA ALA A 793 -43.54 -54.63 49.97
C ALA A 793 -44.19 -55.79 49.19
N LYS A 794 -43.52 -56.96 49.16
CA LYS A 794 -44.07 -58.18 48.55
C LYS A 794 -45.14 -58.80 49.44
N LYS A 795 -46.16 -59.39 48.81
CA LYS A 795 -47.03 -60.35 49.51
C LYS A 795 -46.29 -61.69 49.61
N ILE A 796 -46.10 -62.19 50.83
CA ILE A 796 -45.43 -63.47 51.12
C ILE A 796 -46.43 -64.36 51.85
N ASP A 797 -46.72 -65.56 51.31
CA ASP A 797 -47.76 -66.44 51.85
C ASP A 797 -47.41 -66.96 53.26
N GLY A 798 -48.36 -66.86 54.19
CA GLY A 798 -48.17 -67.19 55.60
C GLY A 798 -47.30 -66.19 56.39
N TYR A 799 -47.11 -64.96 55.90
CA TYR A 799 -46.46 -63.86 56.62
C TYR A 799 -47.26 -62.55 56.48
N VAL A 800 -47.07 -61.62 57.42
CA VAL A 800 -47.60 -60.25 57.38
C VAL A 800 -46.49 -59.24 57.60
N LEU A 801 -46.50 -58.13 56.86
CA LEU A 801 -45.54 -57.04 57.02
C LEU A 801 -45.69 -56.41 58.40
N SER A 802 -44.58 -56.27 59.14
CA SER A 802 -44.59 -55.79 60.52
C SER A 802 -43.69 -54.59 60.77
N LYS A 803 -42.57 -54.44 60.05
CA LYS A 803 -41.63 -53.32 60.20
C LYS A 803 -40.97 -52.97 58.85
N VAL A 804 -40.60 -51.70 58.66
CA VAL A 804 -39.79 -51.25 57.53
C VAL A 804 -38.61 -50.43 58.05
N VAL A 805 -37.42 -50.67 57.50
CA VAL A 805 -36.17 -49.97 57.84
C VAL A 805 -35.58 -49.38 56.56
N ILE A 806 -35.06 -48.16 56.63
CA ILE A 806 -34.34 -47.48 55.54
C ILE A 806 -33.01 -47.04 56.10
N ASP A 807 -31.90 -47.47 55.50
CA ASP A 807 -30.52 -47.20 55.95
C ASP A 807 -30.32 -47.38 57.46
N GLU A 808 -30.73 -48.53 57.99
CA GLU A 808 -30.65 -48.89 59.42
C GLU A 808 -31.60 -48.09 60.34
N GLU A 809 -32.39 -47.14 59.83
CA GLU A 809 -33.42 -46.40 60.59
C GLU A 809 -34.85 -46.96 60.40
N GLU A 810 -35.46 -47.40 61.49
CA GLU A 810 -36.84 -47.91 61.53
C GLU A 810 -37.88 -46.81 61.25
N GLN A 811 -38.78 -47.08 60.31
CA GLN A 811 -39.81 -46.14 59.90
C GLN A 811 -40.98 -46.09 60.90
N PRO A 812 -41.43 -44.90 61.34
CA PRO A 812 -42.41 -44.75 62.41
C PRO A 812 -43.84 -45.19 62.02
N VAL A 813 -44.07 -45.47 60.74
CA VAL A 813 -45.33 -45.98 60.20
C VAL A 813 -45.00 -47.12 59.24
N VAL A 814 -45.52 -48.32 59.54
CA VAL A 814 -45.40 -49.49 58.66
C VAL A 814 -46.22 -49.22 57.39
N SER A 815 -45.52 -49.06 56.26
CA SER A 815 -46.12 -48.82 54.96
C SER A 815 -45.78 -49.96 54.01
N SER A 816 -46.74 -50.37 53.18
CA SER A 816 -46.47 -51.32 52.10
C SER A 816 -45.72 -50.68 50.91
N GLU A 817 -45.49 -49.37 50.93
CA GLU A 817 -44.70 -48.64 49.93
C GLU A 817 -43.84 -47.58 50.61
N VAL A 818 -42.57 -47.48 50.23
CA VAL A 818 -41.66 -46.41 50.67
C VAL A 818 -41.00 -45.73 49.48
N THR A 819 -40.83 -44.41 49.56
CA THR A 819 -40.09 -43.63 48.56
C THR A 819 -38.71 -43.32 49.12
N VAL A 820 -37.68 -43.72 48.39
CA VAL A 820 -36.26 -43.52 48.72
C VAL A 820 -35.53 -42.90 47.54
N LYS A 821 -34.34 -42.35 47.76
CA LYS A 821 -33.63 -41.53 46.79
C LYS A 821 -32.20 -42.02 46.57
N TYR A 822 -31.87 -42.32 45.31
CA TYR A 822 -30.58 -42.93 44.97
C TYR A 822 -29.40 -42.03 45.38
N GLY A 823 -28.44 -42.61 46.10
CA GLY A 823 -27.24 -41.93 46.58
C GLY A 823 -27.44 -41.09 47.85
N GLU A 824 -28.68 -40.91 48.31
CA GLU A 824 -28.99 -40.55 49.70
C GLU A 824 -29.24 -41.82 50.52
N ASN A 825 -29.97 -42.79 49.94
CA ASN A 825 -30.23 -44.11 50.51
C ASN A 825 -29.46 -45.23 49.78
N TYR A 826 -29.19 -46.33 50.49
CA TYR A 826 -28.52 -47.54 49.98
C TYR A 826 -29.19 -48.86 50.40
N LEU A 827 -30.05 -48.86 51.43
CA LEU A 827 -30.70 -50.06 51.97
C LEU A 827 -32.17 -49.83 52.33
N VAL A 828 -33.04 -50.74 51.91
CA VAL A 828 -34.44 -50.82 52.36
C VAL A 828 -34.76 -52.26 52.79
N GLU A 829 -35.21 -52.43 54.02
CA GLU A 829 -35.56 -53.75 54.58
C GLU A 829 -37.04 -53.78 54.97
N PHE A 830 -37.77 -54.74 54.43
CA PHE A 830 -39.14 -55.06 54.83
C PHE A 830 -39.11 -56.31 55.72
N TYR A 831 -39.53 -56.16 56.97
CA TYR A 831 -39.60 -57.25 57.94
C TYR A 831 -41.03 -57.79 58.06
N TYR A 832 -41.15 -59.11 58.19
CA TYR A 832 -42.43 -59.81 58.25
C TYR A 832 -42.52 -60.75 59.45
N THR A 833 -43.67 -60.74 60.14
CA THR A 833 -44.01 -61.75 61.15
C THR A 833 -44.74 -62.93 60.48
N GLY A 834 -44.34 -64.17 60.75
CA GLY A 834 -45.06 -65.37 60.31
C GLY A 834 -46.40 -65.56 61.05
N VAL A 835 -47.41 -66.14 60.38
CA VAL A 835 -48.75 -66.35 60.94
C VAL A 835 -49.16 -67.84 61.03
N LEU A 836 -50.24 -68.10 61.78
CA LEU A 836 -50.93 -69.39 61.85
C LEU A 836 -52.30 -69.25 61.17
N GLU A 837 -52.51 -69.96 60.07
CA GLU A 837 -53.76 -69.87 59.30
C GLU A 837 -54.17 -71.21 58.64
N ILE A 838 -55.44 -71.30 58.24
CA ILE A 838 -55.94 -72.39 57.41
C ILE A 838 -55.65 -72.00 55.95
N LYS A 839 -54.66 -72.64 55.34
CA LYS A 839 -54.26 -72.41 53.94
C LYS A 839 -55.26 -73.01 52.95
N SER A 840 -55.78 -74.19 53.26
CA SER A 840 -56.84 -74.86 52.50
C SER A 840 -57.67 -75.80 53.39
N ALA A 841 -58.92 -76.02 53.03
CA ALA A 841 -59.80 -76.98 53.71
C ALA A 841 -60.77 -77.63 52.70
N PRO A 842 -61.10 -78.92 52.87
CA PRO A 842 -62.10 -79.61 52.06
C PRO A 842 -63.46 -78.92 52.05
N VAL A 843 -64.10 -78.85 50.88
CA VAL A 843 -65.48 -78.37 50.78
C VAL A 843 -66.51 -79.45 51.16
N GLY A 844 -66.09 -80.71 51.18
CA GLY A 844 -66.98 -81.85 51.41
C GLY A 844 -66.27 -83.13 51.81
N PHE A 845 -67.04 -84.02 52.44
CA PHE A 845 -66.65 -85.36 52.88
C PHE A 845 -67.74 -86.35 52.46
N ASP A 846 -67.47 -87.22 51.50
CA ASP A 846 -68.42 -88.27 51.09
C ASP A 846 -68.08 -89.60 51.77
N PHE A 847 -69.06 -90.22 52.43
CA PHE A 847 -68.93 -91.56 53.04
C PHE A 847 -69.51 -92.66 52.13
N GLY A 848 -69.93 -92.30 50.93
CA GLY A 848 -70.47 -93.20 49.92
C GLY A 848 -71.85 -93.76 50.26
N THR A 849 -72.29 -94.71 49.44
CA THR A 849 -73.58 -95.41 49.63
C THR A 849 -73.40 -96.65 50.51
N VAL A 850 -73.99 -96.62 51.70
CA VAL A 850 -74.05 -97.78 52.61
C VAL A 850 -75.41 -98.47 52.59
N THR A 851 -75.42 -99.81 52.62
CA THR A 851 -76.66 -100.58 52.76
C THR A 851 -77.12 -100.57 54.22
N SER A 852 -78.37 -100.16 54.47
CA SER A 852 -78.95 -100.16 55.82
C SER A 852 -79.02 -101.57 56.41
N SER A 853 -78.78 -101.67 57.71
CA SER A 853 -78.65 -102.94 58.42
C SER A 853 -79.11 -102.82 59.88
N TYR A 854 -79.60 -103.93 60.43
CA TYR A 854 -79.83 -104.08 61.87
C TYR A 854 -78.50 -104.30 62.65
N LYS A 855 -77.38 -104.49 61.94
CA LYS A 855 -76.02 -104.52 62.51
C LYS A 855 -75.39 -103.14 62.41
N LYS A 856 -74.38 -102.88 63.25
CA LYS A 856 -73.52 -101.68 63.18
C LYS A 856 -72.99 -101.50 61.75
N ILE A 857 -73.17 -100.30 61.20
CA ILE A 857 -72.58 -99.87 59.92
C ILE A 857 -71.37 -99.02 60.24
N ARG A 858 -70.25 -99.23 59.54
CA ARG A 858 -69.05 -98.42 59.70
C ARG A 858 -68.41 -98.16 58.34
N VAL A 859 -68.01 -96.91 58.11
CA VAL A 859 -67.21 -96.47 56.98
C VAL A 859 -65.96 -95.83 57.54
N ASP A 860 -64.82 -96.47 57.29
CA ASP A 860 -63.54 -96.09 57.87
C ASP A 860 -62.77 -95.01 57.08
N SER A 861 -63.34 -94.48 55.99
CA SER A 861 -62.75 -93.41 55.20
C SER A 861 -63.85 -92.53 54.59
N ALA A 862 -63.72 -91.20 54.67
CA ALA A 862 -64.41 -90.29 53.76
C ALA A 862 -63.56 -90.08 52.51
N GLU A 863 -64.19 -89.83 51.37
CA GLU A 863 -63.57 -89.22 50.20
C GLU A 863 -63.63 -87.70 50.32
N ILE A 864 -62.51 -87.02 50.03
CA ILE A 864 -62.37 -85.56 50.14
C ILE A 864 -62.88 -84.93 48.84
N THR A 865 -63.66 -83.85 48.94
CA THR A 865 -63.99 -83.00 47.79
C THR A 865 -63.13 -81.74 47.79
N ASP A 866 -62.62 -81.39 46.60
CA ASP A 866 -61.67 -80.30 46.32
C ASP A 866 -60.34 -80.43 47.08
N ASP A 867 -59.90 -79.37 47.78
CA ASP A 867 -58.54 -79.27 48.29
C ASP A 867 -58.26 -80.12 49.54
N PRO A 868 -57.00 -80.57 49.75
CA PRO A 868 -56.58 -81.15 51.02
C PRO A 868 -56.72 -80.13 52.16
N PHE A 869 -56.81 -80.62 53.40
CA PHE A 869 -56.79 -79.74 54.57
C PHE A 869 -55.35 -79.42 54.93
N VAL A 870 -54.91 -78.18 54.67
CA VAL A 870 -53.57 -77.69 55.00
C VAL A 870 -53.67 -76.50 55.97
N ILE A 871 -52.90 -76.58 57.04
CA ILE A 871 -52.65 -75.47 57.96
C ILE A 871 -51.23 -74.97 57.71
N THR A 872 -51.02 -73.66 57.64
CA THR A 872 -49.67 -73.08 57.60
C THR A 872 -49.38 -72.47 58.97
N ASP A 873 -48.20 -72.77 59.51
CA ASP A 873 -47.68 -72.10 60.70
C ASP A 873 -46.24 -71.69 60.45
N ASN A 874 -46.05 -70.38 60.24
CA ASN A 874 -44.73 -69.77 60.06
C ASN A 874 -44.29 -68.97 61.29
N ARG A 875 -45.03 -69.01 62.41
CA ARG A 875 -44.68 -68.24 63.61
C ARG A 875 -43.36 -68.73 64.21
N LEU A 876 -42.53 -67.78 64.65
CA LEU A 876 -41.33 -68.07 65.43
C LEU A 876 -41.67 -68.63 66.83
N GLY A 877 -40.79 -69.48 67.35
CA GLY A 877 -40.79 -69.90 68.75
C GLY A 877 -41.48 -71.22 69.11
N ASN A 878 -41.70 -72.14 68.15
CA ASN A 878 -42.26 -73.49 68.40
C ASN A 878 -43.59 -73.49 69.20
N GLN A 879 -44.54 -72.65 68.78
CA GLN A 879 -45.83 -72.51 69.44
C GLN A 879 -46.80 -73.63 69.05
N ASP A 880 -47.38 -74.32 70.04
CA ASP A 880 -48.36 -75.37 69.79
C ASP A 880 -49.69 -74.79 69.26
N TRP A 881 -50.34 -75.50 68.33
CA TRP A 881 -51.65 -75.14 67.81
C TRP A 881 -52.62 -76.32 67.83
N THR A 882 -53.91 -76.00 67.84
CA THR A 882 -55.01 -76.97 67.85
C THR A 882 -56.07 -76.59 66.83
N LEU A 883 -56.35 -77.53 65.92
CA LEU A 883 -57.51 -77.53 65.05
C LEU A 883 -58.67 -78.22 65.76
N LYS A 884 -59.81 -77.53 65.84
CA LYS A 884 -61.07 -78.02 66.38
C LYS A 884 -62.11 -78.15 65.29
N ALA A 885 -63.05 -79.08 65.46
CA ALA A 885 -64.20 -79.26 64.58
C ALA A 885 -65.51 -79.37 65.37
N ALA A 886 -66.59 -78.83 64.80
CA ALA A 886 -67.95 -78.93 65.31
C ALA A 886 -68.93 -79.25 64.17
N LEU A 887 -69.95 -80.07 64.44
CA LEU A 887 -71.12 -80.23 63.57
C LEU A 887 -72.12 -79.12 63.84
N THR A 888 -72.08 -78.06 63.04
CA THR A 888 -73.06 -76.95 63.13
C THR A 888 -74.44 -77.36 62.64
N THR A 889 -74.51 -78.38 61.77
CA THR A 889 -75.74 -79.14 61.51
C THR A 889 -75.48 -80.64 61.66
N PRO A 890 -76.35 -81.38 62.37
CA PRO A 890 -76.17 -82.82 62.53
C PRO A 890 -76.49 -83.57 61.23
N LEU A 891 -75.95 -84.78 61.10
CA LEU A 891 -76.12 -85.62 59.91
C LEU A 891 -77.61 -85.95 59.71
N SER A 892 -78.24 -85.33 58.71
CA SER A 892 -79.69 -85.33 58.55
C SER A 892 -80.15 -85.46 57.09
N ASN A 893 -81.30 -86.11 56.87
CA ASN A 893 -81.90 -86.23 55.55
C ASN A 893 -82.88 -85.07 55.25
N LYS A 894 -83.36 -85.00 53.99
CA LYS A 894 -84.34 -83.97 53.57
C LYS A 894 -85.67 -84.00 54.35
N SER A 895 -86.00 -85.13 54.97
CA SER A 895 -87.20 -85.33 55.81
C SER A 895 -86.99 -84.90 57.27
N GLY A 896 -85.81 -84.38 57.64
CA GLY A 896 -85.47 -83.93 58.99
C GLY A 896 -85.17 -85.06 59.98
N LYS A 897 -84.93 -86.30 59.51
CA LYS A 897 -84.43 -87.39 60.38
C LYS A 897 -82.93 -87.22 60.59
N ILE A 898 -82.52 -87.38 61.84
CA ILE A 898 -81.14 -87.15 62.29
C ILE A 898 -80.49 -88.47 62.68
N LEU A 899 -79.25 -88.66 62.24
CA LEU A 899 -78.33 -89.70 62.67
C LEU A 899 -77.36 -89.10 63.70
N ASN A 900 -77.69 -89.24 64.98
CA ASN A 900 -76.89 -88.73 66.10
C ASN A 900 -75.61 -89.56 66.31
N GLU A 901 -74.52 -88.90 66.70
CA GLU A 901 -73.25 -89.53 67.12
C GLU A 901 -72.54 -90.38 66.05
N VAL A 902 -72.87 -90.09 64.78
CA VAL A 902 -72.46 -90.89 63.63
C VAL A 902 -71.14 -90.43 63.00
N ILE A 903 -70.89 -89.13 62.88
CA ILE A 903 -69.61 -88.62 62.36
C ILE A 903 -68.58 -88.57 63.49
N ARG A 904 -67.41 -89.13 63.23
CA ARG A 904 -66.28 -89.23 64.17
C ARG A 904 -65.02 -88.75 63.51
N TYR A 905 -64.10 -88.16 64.27
CA TYR A 905 -62.73 -87.94 63.85
C TYR A 905 -61.82 -88.93 64.58
N LYS A 906 -61.00 -89.68 63.84
CA LYS A 906 -59.98 -90.54 64.42
C LYS A 906 -58.64 -89.81 64.43
N ASN A 907 -57.97 -89.82 65.58
CA ASN A 907 -56.62 -89.30 65.76
C ASN A 907 -55.78 -90.34 66.50
N GLY A 908 -54.91 -91.06 65.78
CA GLY A 908 -54.11 -92.16 66.29
C GLY A 908 -54.96 -93.29 66.87
N LYS A 909 -55.04 -93.34 68.21
CA LYS A 909 -55.82 -94.35 68.96
C LYS A 909 -57.19 -93.86 69.40
N ASP A 910 -57.44 -92.55 69.37
CA ASP A 910 -58.64 -91.94 69.90
C ASP A 910 -59.67 -91.71 68.78
N GLU A 911 -60.96 -91.92 69.09
CA GLU A 911 -62.08 -91.58 68.22
C GLU A 911 -63.02 -90.59 68.91
N ILE A 912 -63.08 -89.39 68.35
CA ILE A 912 -63.84 -88.26 68.87
C ILE A 912 -65.18 -88.19 68.13
N ILE A 913 -66.29 -88.35 68.84
CA ILE A 913 -67.63 -88.20 68.29
C ILE A 913 -67.91 -86.71 68.11
N LEU A 914 -68.17 -86.27 66.88
CA LEU A 914 -68.44 -84.85 66.61
C LEU A 914 -69.90 -84.49 66.92
N ARG A 915 -70.06 -83.29 67.49
CA ARG A 915 -71.31 -82.71 68.01
C ARG A 915 -71.26 -81.19 67.79
N ASN A 916 -72.23 -80.44 68.33
CA ASN A 916 -72.35 -78.98 68.13
C ASN A 916 -71.34 -78.13 68.96
N ASP A 917 -70.37 -78.76 69.62
CA ASP A 917 -69.27 -78.15 70.34
C ASP A 917 -67.94 -78.35 69.61
N PHE A 918 -67.05 -77.35 69.67
CA PHE A 918 -65.73 -77.40 69.04
C PHE A 918 -64.78 -78.33 69.82
N LEU A 919 -64.69 -79.57 69.35
CA LEU A 919 -63.82 -80.58 69.91
C LEU A 919 -62.44 -80.56 69.22
N PRO A 920 -61.31 -80.67 69.96
CA PRO A 920 -59.98 -80.71 69.38
C PRO A 920 -59.81 -82.01 68.58
N ILE A 921 -59.67 -81.88 67.26
CA ILE A 921 -59.48 -83.04 66.36
C ILE A 921 -58.00 -83.29 66.09
N VAL A 922 -57.19 -82.24 66.00
CA VAL A 922 -55.73 -82.31 65.81
C VAL A 922 -55.06 -81.24 66.64
N SER A 923 -54.07 -81.62 67.44
CA SER A 923 -53.11 -80.71 68.04
C SER A 923 -51.72 -81.08 67.53
N ARG A 924 -50.92 -80.09 67.14
CA ARG A 924 -49.51 -80.30 66.79
C ARG A 924 -48.64 -79.27 67.49
N LYS A 925 -47.43 -79.71 67.80
CA LYS A 925 -46.31 -78.84 68.12
C LYS A 925 -45.62 -78.44 66.83
N THR A 926 -45.55 -77.15 66.56
CA THR A 926 -44.74 -76.63 65.46
C THR A 926 -43.27 -76.84 65.81
N THR A 927 -42.55 -77.63 65.00
CA THR A 927 -41.10 -77.86 65.14
C THR A 927 -40.29 -77.25 64.02
N ASN A 928 -40.93 -77.00 62.87
CA ASN A 928 -40.39 -76.29 61.71
C ASN A 928 -41.50 -75.34 61.20
N ALA A 929 -41.14 -74.19 60.63
CA ALA A 929 -42.10 -73.36 59.92
C ALA A 929 -42.60 -74.06 58.64
N GLY A 930 -43.84 -73.80 58.24
CA GLY A 930 -44.39 -74.18 56.93
C GLY A 930 -45.75 -74.87 56.96
N ASP A 931 -46.01 -75.64 55.90
CA ASP A 931 -47.30 -76.28 55.63
C ASP A 931 -47.44 -77.63 56.33
N TYR A 932 -48.58 -77.81 56.99
CA TYR A 932 -49.00 -79.02 57.67
C TYR A 932 -50.26 -79.56 57.00
N SER A 933 -50.09 -80.49 56.05
CA SER A 933 -51.23 -81.30 55.59
C SER A 933 -51.76 -82.15 56.74
N ILE A 934 -53.04 -81.98 57.00
CA ILE A 934 -53.83 -82.72 57.99
C ILE A 934 -54.47 -83.93 57.33
N SER A 935 -54.86 -83.79 56.06
CA SER A 935 -55.50 -84.85 55.27
C SER A 935 -54.55 -85.97 54.82
N ASP A 936 -53.23 -85.75 54.79
CA ASP A 936 -52.27 -86.78 54.36
C ASP A 936 -52.27 -88.03 55.27
N THR A 937 -52.68 -87.90 56.54
CA THR A 937 -52.82 -89.06 57.45
C THR A 937 -54.19 -89.74 57.36
N TRP A 938 -55.13 -89.18 56.58
CA TRP A 938 -56.48 -89.72 56.46
C TRP A 938 -56.52 -90.92 55.53
N SER A 939 -56.95 -92.06 56.05
CA SER A 939 -57.08 -93.32 55.32
C SER A 939 -57.98 -94.29 56.07
N SER A 940 -58.35 -95.41 55.44
CA SER A 940 -59.17 -96.45 56.05
C SER A 940 -58.57 -97.07 57.34
N THR A 941 -57.25 -97.02 57.51
CA THR A 941 -56.58 -97.53 58.72
C THR A 941 -55.97 -96.43 59.59
N GLY A 942 -55.71 -95.24 59.03
CA GLY A 942 -55.17 -94.08 59.72
C GLY A 942 -56.24 -93.16 60.33
N ASP A 943 -55.93 -91.87 60.34
CA ASP A 943 -56.71 -90.80 60.96
C ASP A 943 -57.89 -90.37 60.08
N GLY A 944 -58.56 -89.27 60.46
CA GLY A 944 -59.53 -88.58 59.64
C GLY A 944 -60.97 -88.93 59.97
N PHE A 945 -61.87 -88.43 59.13
CA PHE A 945 -63.31 -88.59 59.34
C PHE A 945 -63.78 -90.02 59.07
N LYS A 946 -64.56 -90.55 60.02
CA LYS A 946 -65.19 -91.88 60.00
C LYS A 946 -66.69 -91.72 60.19
N MET A 947 -67.47 -92.64 59.63
CA MET A 947 -68.92 -92.72 59.86
C MET A 947 -69.24 -94.03 60.56
N GLU A 948 -69.94 -93.97 61.69
CA GLU A 948 -70.40 -95.17 62.42
C GLU A 948 -71.86 -95.04 62.83
N VAL A 949 -72.73 -95.88 62.27
CA VAL A 949 -74.15 -95.91 62.59
C VAL A 949 -74.46 -97.08 63.53
N ALA A 950 -75.04 -96.77 64.68
CA ALA A 950 -75.42 -97.75 65.68
C ALA A 950 -76.50 -98.74 65.15
N PRO A 951 -76.54 -99.99 65.64
CA PRO A 951 -77.57 -100.97 65.30
C PRO A 951 -78.99 -100.40 65.40
N GLY A 952 -79.73 -100.38 64.29
CA GLY A 952 -81.12 -99.90 64.25
C GLY A 952 -81.31 -98.38 64.29
N ALA A 953 -80.25 -97.55 64.22
CA ALA A 953 -80.39 -96.09 64.24
C ALA A 953 -80.90 -95.47 62.92
N VAL A 954 -80.88 -96.22 61.81
CA VAL A 954 -81.39 -95.76 60.50
C VAL A 954 -82.92 -95.82 60.48
N ASN A 955 -83.55 -94.68 60.81
CA ASN A 955 -85.02 -94.55 60.81
C ASN A 955 -85.63 -94.30 59.42
N GLU A 956 -84.83 -93.89 58.43
CA GLU A 956 -85.28 -93.60 57.06
C GLU A 956 -84.10 -93.77 56.08
N LEU A 957 -84.37 -94.25 54.86
CA LEU A 957 -83.37 -94.37 53.80
C LEU A 957 -83.28 -93.07 52.99
N GLY A 958 -82.09 -92.71 52.50
CA GLY A 958 -81.88 -91.56 51.63
C GLY A 958 -80.49 -90.93 51.81
N SER A 959 -80.25 -89.80 51.16
CA SER A 959 -79.04 -89.01 51.32
C SER A 959 -79.09 -88.18 52.61
N TYR A 960 -78.04 -88.28 53.43
CA TYR A 960 -77.87 -87.50 54.66
C TYR A 960 -76.71 -86.52 54.49
N HIS A 961 -76.84 -85.31 55.04
CA HIS A 961 -75.81 -84.26 54.98
C HIS A 961 -75.56 -83.66 56.37
N ALA A 962 -74.35 -83.18 56.60
CA ALA A 962 -73.93 -82.44 57.78
C ALA A 962 -73.00 -81.29 57.38
N VAL A 963 -72.86 -80.27 58.21
CA VAL A 963 -71.90 -79.18 58.02
C VAL A 963 -70.91 -79.22 59.17
N ILE A 964 -69.63 -79.39 58.84
CA ILE A 964 -68.52 -79.30 59.78
C ILE A 964 -67.98 -77.87 59.70
N GLN A 965 -67.86 -77.20 60.85
CA GLN A 965 -67.11 -75.96 60.97
C GLN A 965 -65.77 -76.24 61.65
N PHE A 966 -64.73 -75.58 61.16
CA PHE A 966 -63.37 -75.67 61.69
C PHE A 966 -62.99 -74.39 62.44
N GLN A 967 -62.21 -74.55 63.51
CA GLN A 967 -61.61 -73.46 64.25
C GLN A 967 -60.13 -73.80 64.52
N LEU A 968 -59.24 -72.95 64.01
CA LEU A 968 -57.82 -73.01 64.32
C LEU A 968 -57.49 -72.00 65.43
N GLY A 969 -56.56 -72.34 66.31
CA GLY A 969 -56.04 -71.43 67.32
C GLY A 969 -54.82 -71.99 68.03
N ILE A 970 -54.17 -71.12 68.80
CA ILE A 970 -53.06 -71.49 69.69
C ILE A 970 -53.58 -72.46 70.75
N THR A 971 -52.79 -73.47 71.10
CA THR A 971 -53.11 -74.36 72.22
C THR A 971 -52.93 -73.58 73.55
N PRO A 972 -53.95 -73.53 74.43
CA PRO A 972 -53.88 -72.79 75.71
C PRO A 972 -52.88 -73.36 76.72
#